data_AF-A0A2S8FSL2-F1
#
_entry.id   AF-A0A2S8FSL2-F1
#
_cell.length_a   1.000
_cell.length_b   1.000
_cell.length_c   1.000
_cell.angle_alpha   90.00
_cell.angle_beta   90.00
_cell.angle_gamma   90.00
#
_symmetry.space_group_name_H-M   'P 1'
#
loop_
_entity.id
_entity.type
_entity.pdbx_description
1 polymer ?
#
loop_
_entity_poly.entity_id
_entity_poly.type
_entity_poly.pdbx_seq_one_letter_code
_entity_poly.pdbx_strand_id
1 'polypeptide(L)'
;MLNSFTPPSTNIVDRLRHRAEHLGSQVAFTFLVDGEDEEIKLTYEQLDRRCQAIAAELQARGMEGERALLLFPPGLDFIAAFFGCLYAGVVAVPAYPPRRNRNMVRIQAIADDAQAKVALTIADVYERMVPMLEETPGLKTIDWIRIDQVEEKLSEKWDQPRLTAETMAFLQYTSGSTGTPKGVMLSHGNMMHNSALISYAFEHTRSVRACFWLPMYHDMGLIGGVLQPMQIGQPNVLMSPMAFLQQPYRWLRAISKYQCNISGGPNFAYELCCQKITPEQREKLDLSSWELAFNGAEPVRPETLDRFAKTFEPCGFRREAFYPCYGMAEATLIISGGMKKSPPVIQAVDGYSLDQHQVVDADPDDDGARVIVGCGNTLPDQRILIVDPDTLERKQPDEVGEVWVCGPSIAKGYWRNDEATETIFHAYTSDTNEGPFLRTGDLGFMNNGELFITGRLKDMIIVRGVNRYPQDIEQTVTQCHDLMEGMTAAAVMAEVADRERLIIVAEAPRAKRKELTDIIAAIRREVAIEQEISVDGVALIRRGSIPKTSSGKIQRHACKEHFLTHTLPVLERWVAWDEVQVSEEIQRVKLRRAQLEAARADAEGLAVSDPIVRQRTVQLVIDKIREIARDRARNIEPETDILELDLDSLERMEIIASIEDLYGARFPDDVLPSMRTVAQVADSIEIYLATDDLRPTVPSEIPQEMFGFSALPEYRQVRQMADQLGELGLPNPYFQVLDGPTSATASVEGKEVINFAGYNYLGLAEHAEVKQAAIEAIHKQGTSTSGSRLISGEREIHRELESELAKFMRVESSMLMSGGHAANETTIGHLLRTGDLILHDSMAHSSIITGANLSGARRRPYPHNDWRELDEILHDIRKDYRRVLIVAEGVYGMEGDMCPLPELVEIRNRHKTWLMVNEAHSLGTIGKTGRGVHEHFGIDPSEIDIWIGTLSKALGSSGGFVAGSHDLIDYLKHTASGFVYSAGLSPSSTAAALAALKLIEANPEWIAKLHQNSELVRDLAKKAGLNIGGSELSPVVPIIVGDSMMTMILAQKLLADGVNARPLTYPAVEESAARLRLFVNAHHTKDQIRQTINKLAALWSKLQRENHASAG
;
A
#
# COMPACT_ATOMS: atom_id res chain seq x y z
N MET A 1 -55.22 23.82 32.94
CA MET A 1 -54.26 22.70 32.83
C MET A 1 -53.77 22.68 31.39
N LEU A 2 -52.54 23.15 31.12
CA LEU A 2 -51.96 23.23 29.76
C LEU A 2 -50.57 22.55 29.66
N ASN A 3 -50.01 22.09 30.78
CA ASN A 3 -48.65 21.55 30.88
C ASN A 3 -48.48 20.17 30.20
N SER A 4 -49.57 19.53 29.75
CA SER A 4 -49.58 18.17 29.18
C SER A 4 -49.20 18.09 27.70
N PHE A 5 -48.85 19.21 27.06
CA PHE A 5 -48.45 19.25 25.64
C PHE A 5 -46.98 19.60 25.41
N THR A 6 -46.28 20.13 26.42
CA THR A 6 -44.84 20.42 26.36
C THR A 6 -44.11 19.29 27.07
N PRO A 7 -43.48 18.34 26.36
CA PRO A 7 -42.84 17.21 27.02
C PRO A 7 -41.52 17.66 27.71
N PRO A 8 -41.05 16.95 28.74
CA PRO A 8 -39.83 17.30 29.49
C PRO A 8 -38.58 17.41 28.60
N SER A 9 -37.80 18.49 28.75
CA SER A 9 -36.60 18.78 27.94
C SER A 9 -35.27 18.46 28.64
N THR A 10 -35.30 18.10 29.92
CA THR A 10 -34.12 17.92 30.79
C THR A 10 -33.38 16.61 30.61
N ASN A 11 -34.12 15.50 30.46
CA ASN A 11 -33.55 14.17 30.24
C ASN A 11 -34.50 13.28 29.43
N ILE A 12 -33.97 12.14 28.99
CA ILE A 12 -34.65 11.21 28.07
C ILE A 12 -35.66 10.30 28.78
N VAL A 13 -35.43 9.98 30.05
CA VAL A 13 -36.33 9.14 30.85
C VAL A 13 -37.66 9.85 31.02
N ASP A 14 -37.65 11.11 31.47
CA ASP A 14 -38.86 11.93 31.59
C ASP A 14 -39.54 12.17 30.23
N ARG A 15 -38.77 12.22 29.12
CA ARG A 15 -39.31 12.26 27.76
C ARG A 15 -40.06 10.97 27.40
N LEU A 16 -39.49 9.79 27.63
CA LEU A 16 -40.15 8.49 27.36
C LEU A 16 -41.34 8.26 28.29
N ARG A 17 -41.22 8.54 29.59
CA ARG A 17 -42.35 8.45 30.54
C ARG A 17 -43.52 9.34 30.14
N HIS A 18 -43.27 10.60 29.79
CA HIS A 18 -44.33 11.48 29.27
C HIS A 18 -44.97 10.91 27.99
N ARG A 19 -44.20 10.25 27.11
CA ARG A 19 -44.75 9.57 25.91
C ARG A 19 -45.60 8.35 26.28
N ALA A 20 -45.23 7.58 27.30
CA ALA A 20 -46.05 6.47 27.81
C ALA A 20 -47.34 6.96 28.48
N GLU A 21 -47.26 8.02 29.31
CA GLU A 21 -48.42 8.63 29.96
C GLU A 21 -49.45 9.21 28.97
N HIS A 22 -48.97 9.87 27.89
CA HIS A 22 -49.84 10.65 27.00
C HIS A 22 -50.14 9.97 25.65
N LEU A 23 -49.31 8.99 25.24
CA LEU A 23 -49.42 8.25 23.98
C LEU A 23 -49.26 6.72 24.19
N GLY A 24 -49.48 6.18 25.39
CA GLY A 24 -49.08 4.82 25.78
C GLY A 24 -49.50 3.68 24.86
N SER A 25 -50.69 3.75 24.26
CA SER A 25 -51.21 2.76 23.30
C SER A 25 -50.74 2.97 21.85
N GLN A 26 -50.05 4.08 21.55
CA GLN A 26 -49.46 4.34 20.24
C GLN A 26 -48.19 3.51 20.07
N VAL A 27 -48.03 2.90 18.89
CA VAL A 27 -46.81 2.21 18.49
C VAL A 27 -45.65 3.21 18.43
N ALA A 28 -44.59 2.95 19.20
CA ALA A 28 -43.34 3.68 19.15
C ALA A 28 -42.45 3.13 18.03
N PHE A 29 -42.33 1.80 17.98
CA PHE A 29 -41.47 1.08 17.05
C PHE A 29 -42.19 -0.11 16.44
N THR A 30 -42.07 -0.28 15.12
CA THR A 30 -42.35 -1.54 14.42
C THR A 30 -41.02 -2.08 13.92
N PHE A 31 -40.64 -3.30 14.29
CA PHE A 31 -39.45 -3.96 13.78
C PHE A 31 -39.82 -5.05 12.77
N LEU A 32 -39.22 -4.99 11.58
CA LEU A 32 -39.39 -5.96 10.51
C LEU A 32 -38.33 -7.06 10.66
N VAL A 33 -38.78 -8.26 11.07
CA VAL A 33 -37.91 -9.39 11.43
C VAL A 33 -37.23 -9.96 10.18
N ASP A 34 -38.02 -10.20 9.13
CA ASP A 34 -37.60 -10.58 7.78
C ASP A 34 -37.12 -9.37 6.93
N GLY A 35 -37.48 -8.16 7.35
CA GLY A 35 -37.30 -6.92 6.60
C GLY A 35 -38.45 -6.58 5.64
N GLU A 36 -39.58 -7.28 5.69
CA GLU A 36 -40.68 -7.18 4.73
C GLU A 36 -42.06 -7.15 5.41
N ASP A 37 -42.53 -8.27 5.96
CA ASP A 37 -43.91 -8.45 6.44
C ASP A 37 -44.04 -9.05 7.85
N GLU A 38 -42.99 -9.64 8.42
CA GLU A 38 -43.02 -10.11 9.81
C GLU A 38 -42.77 -8.93 10.77
N GLU A 39 -43.85 -8.41 11.37
CA GLU A 39 -43.87 -7.17 12.16
C GLU A 39 -44.00 -7.43 13.68
N ILE A 40 -42.94 -7.17 14.46
CA ILE A 40 -43.05 -7.04 15.93
C ILE A 40 -43.28 -5.56 16.26
N LYS A 41 -44.19 -5.26 17.19
CA LYS A 41 -44.57 -3.88 17.55
C LYS A 41 -44.43 -3.64 19.04
N LEU A 42 -43.93 -2.46 19.40
CA LEU A 42 -43.79 -1.99 20.77
C LEU A 42 -44.46 -0.63 20.91
N THR A 43 -45.44 -0.52 21.81
CA THR A 43 -46.06 0.77 22.17
C THR A 43 -45.25 1.52 23.22
N TYR A 44 -45.50 2.81 23.42
CA TYR A 44 -44.81 3.60 24.45
C TYR A 44 -45.04 3.04 25.87
N GLU A 45 -46.24 2.54 26.19
CA GLU A 45 -46.53 1.90 27.48
C GLU A 45 -45.75 0.59 27.66
N GLN A 46 -45.70 -0.27 26.64
CA GLN A 46 -44.94 -1.53 26.69
C GLN A 46 -43.44 -1.28 26.84
N LEU A 47 -42.91 -0.27 26.13
CA LEU A 47 -41.51 0.13 26.25
C LEU A 47 -41.21 0.65 27.66
N ASP A 48 -42.00 1.59 28.18
CA ASP A 48 -41.81 2.18 29.51
C ASP A 48 -41.82 1.10 30.62
N ARG A 49 -42.82 0.22 30.65
CA ARG A 49 -42.87 -0.92 31.59
C ARG A 49 -41.65 -1.84 31.48
N ARG A 50 -41.21 -2.14 30.25
CA ARG A 50 -40.04 -3.01 30.01
C ARG A 50 -38.75 -2.36 30.51
N CYS A 51 -38.59 -1.06 30.27
CA CYS A 51 -37.47 -0.27 30.78
C CYS A 51 -37.47 -0.21 32.32
N GLN A 52 -38.63 0.00 32.95
CA GLN A 52 -38.76 -0.01 34.42
C GLN A 52 -38.39 -1.39 35.02
N ALA A 53 -38.84 -2.49 34.40
CA ALA A 53 -38.50 -3.84 34.87
C ALA A 53 -36.98 -4.14 34.75
N ILE A 54 -36.35 -3.74 33.65
CA ILE A 54 -34.88 -3.85 33.46
C ILE A 54 -34.15 -2.95 34.47
N ALA A 55 -34.64 -1.73 34.67
CA ALA A 55 -34.06 -0.76 35.59
C ALA A 55 -34.10 -1.23 37.06
N ALA A 56 -35.21 -1.83 37.50
CA ALA A 56 -35.32 -2.40 38.84
C ALA A 56 -34.32 -3.53 39.09
N GLU A 57 -34.04 -4.38 38.09
CA GLU A 57 -33.05 -5.46 38.16
C GLU A 57 -31.60 -4.92 38.23
N LEU A 58 -31.34 -3.76 37.61
CA LEU A 58 -30.07 -3.02 37.70
C LEU A 58 -29.92 -2.28 39.04
N GLN A 59 -30.99 -1.64 39.52
CA GLN A 59 -31.03 -0.98 40.83
C GLN A 59 -30.82 -1.97 41.98
N ALA A 60 -31.38 -3.18 41.87
CA ALA A 60 -31.14 -4.27 42.81
C ALA A 60 -29.65 -4.70 42.90
N ARG A 61 -28.82 -4.34 41.92
CA ARG A 61 -27.35 -4.54 41.90
C ARG A 61 -26.55 -3.29 42.26
N GLY A 62 -27.19 -2.15 42.54
CA GLY A 62 -26.51 -0.89 42.86
C GLY A 62 -25.77 -0.27 41.67
N MET A 63 -26.34 -0.36 40.47
CA MET A 63 -25.69 0.05 39.22
C MET A 63 -25.77 1.55 38.87
N GLU A 64 -26.39 2.39 39.69
CA GLU A 64 -26.51 3.84 39.42
C GLU A 64 -25.11 4.49 39.30
N GLY A 65 -24.85 5.20 38.20
CA GLY A 65 -23.55 5.77 37.85
C GLY A 65 -22.53 4.77 37.27
N GLU A 66 -22.82 3.48 37.24
CA GLU A 66 -21.94 2.45 36.71
C GLU A 66 -22.13 2.20 35.21
N ARG A 67 -21.17 1.55 34.55
CA ARG A 67 -21.25 1.23 33.11
C ARG A 67 -21.82 -0.18 32.88
N ALA A 68 -22.73 -0.29 31.91
CA ALA A 68 -23.32 -1.54 31.46
C ALA A 68 -23.04 -1.77 29.97
N LEU A 69 -22.45 -2.91 29.61
CA LEU A 69 -22.17 -3.29 28.23
C LEU A 69 -23.45 -3.85 27.57
N LEU A 70 -23.84 -3.36 26.39
CA LEU A 70 -25.05 -3.82 25.69
C LEU A 70 -24.67 -4.59 24.41
N LEU A 71 -24.99 -5.89 24.37
CA LEU A 71 -24.67 -6.80 23.27
C LEU A 71 -25.92 -7.53 22.77
N PHE A 72 -26.58 -6.95 21.76
CA PHE A 72 -27.87 -7.40 21.24
C PHE A 72 -27.87 -7.51 19.71
N PRO A 73 -28.72 -8.35 19.09
CA PRO A 73 -29.08 -8.17 17.69
C PRO A 73 -29.81 -6.82 17.50
N PRO A 74 -29.88 -6.28 16.27
CA PRO A 74 -30.79 -5.19 15.97
C PRO A 74 -32.22 -5.66 16.23
N GLY A 75 -32.96 -4.95 17.08
CA GLY A 75 -34.28 -5.38 17.54
C GLY A 75 -34.79 -4.53 18.70
N LEU A 76 -36.01 -4.85 19.17
CA LEU A 76 -36.72 -4.08 20.19
C LEU A 76 -36.13 -4.28 21.60
N ASP A 77 -35.54 -5.44 21.88
CA ASP A 77 -34.85 -5.70 23.15
C ASP A 77 -33.64 -4.79 23.37
N PHE A 78 -32.88 -4.45 22.32
CA PHE A 78 -31.80 -3.46 22.43
C PHE A 78 -32.34 -2.09 22.89
N ILE A 79 -33.48 -1.67 22.33
CA ILE A 79 -34.13 -0.39 22.67
C ILE A 79 -34.58 -0.40 24.13
N ALA A 80 -35.20 -1.49 24.58
CA ALA A 80 -35.62 -1.67 25.97
C ALA A 80 -34.42 -1.75 26.94
N ALA A 81 -33.32 -2.40 26.56
CA ALA A 81 -32.08 -2.43 27.34
C ALA A 81 -31.45 -1.04 27.46
N PHE A 82 -31.33 -0.31 26.35
CA PHE A 82 -30.72 1.02 26.31
C PHE A 82 -31.48 2.01 27.21
N PHE A 83 -32.80 2.11 27.04
CA PHE A 83 -33.60 2.96 27.91
C PHE A 83 -33.69 2.39 29.35
N GLY A 84 -33.67 1.07 29.55
CA GLY A 84 -33.62 0.43 30.87
C GLY A 84 -32.37 0.80 31.70
N CYS A 85 -31.21 0.91 31.06
CA CYS A 85 -30.01 1.46 31.70
C CYS A 85 -30.24 2.91 32.15
N LEU A 86 -30.72 3.77 31.24
CA LEU A 86 -31.00 5.18 31.57
C LEU A 86 -32.02 5.33 32.71
N TYR A 87 -33.06 4.48 32.73
CA TYR A 87 -34.07 4.44 33.80
C TYR A 87 -33.49 4.06 35.17
N ALA A 88 -32.36 3.36 35.23
CA ALA A 88 -31.65 3.05 36.47
C ALA A 88 -30.47 3.99 36.75
N GLY A 89 -30.28 5.05 35.95
CA GLY A 89 -29.12 5.94 36.05
C GLY A 89 -27.79 5.28 35.69
N VAL A 90 -27.84 4.19 34.91
CA VAL A 90 -26.69 3.40 34.47
C VAL A 90 -26.20 3.95 33.14
N VAL A 91 -24.88 4.14 33.01
CA VAL A 91 -24.26 4.57 31.75
C VAL A 91 -24.26 3.39 30.77
N ALA A 92 -25.08 3.48 29.72
CA ALA A 92 -25.13 2.44 28.70
C ALA A 92 -23.84 2.43 27.84
N VAL A 93 -23.41 1.25 27.40
CA VAL A 93 -22.26 1.09 26.50
C VAL A 93 -22.67 0.19 25.31
N PRO A 94 -23.30 0.75 24.26
CA PRO A 94 -23.71 0.00 23.08
C PRO A 94 -22.52 -0.57 22.31
N ALA A 95 -22.49 -1.89 22.13
CA ALA A 95 -21.46 -2.60 21.39
C ALA A 95 -22.08 -3.62 20.42
N TYR A 96 -21.31 -3.97 19.38
CA TYR A 96 -21.76 -4.98 18.40
C TYR A 96 -21.65 -6.37 19.01
N PRO A 97 -22.71 -7.21 18.96
CA PRO A 97 -22.58 -8.60 19.37
C PRO A 97 -21.55 -9.31 18.49
N PRO A 98 -20.84 -10.32 19.01
CA PRO A 98 -19.88 -11.08 18.22
C PRO A 98 -20.60 -11.80 17.08
N ARG A 99 -19.89 -11.93 15.96
CA ARG A 99 -20.24 -12.87 14.88
C ARG A 99 -19.23 -14.02 14.96
N ARG A 100 -19.57 -15.20 14.41
CA ARG A 100 -18.68 -16.38 14.35
C ARG A 100 -17.25 -16.11 13.83
N ASN A 101 -17.05 -15.02 13.08
CA ASN A 101 -15.77 -14.62 12.49
C ASN A 101 -15.33 -13.21 12.96
N ARG A 102 -15.69 -12.77 14.18
CA ARG A 102 -15.21 -11.50 14.76
C ARG A 102 -14.63 -11.71 16.16
N ASN A 103 -13.44 -11.17 16.37
CA ASN A 103 -12.63 -11.36 17.56
C ASN A 103 -13.27 -10.72 18.82
N MET A 104 -13.40 -11.51 19.90
CA MET A 104 -13.90 -11.07 21.22
C MET A 104 -13.03 -9.99 21.86
N VAL A 105 -11.74 -9.91 21.52
CA VAL A 105 -10.78 -8.90 22.02
C VAL A 105 -11.30 -7.47 21.85
N ARG A 106 -12.05 -7.14 20.79
CA ARG A 106 -12.63 -5.78 20.64
C ARG A 106 -13.77 -5.51 21.64
N ILE A 107 -14.53 -6.53 22.02
CA ILE A 107 -15.61 -6.42 23.01
C ILE A 107 -15.02 -6.34 24.42
N GLN A 108 -13.99 -7.15 24.69
CA GLN A 108 -13.17 -7.11 25.91
C GLN A 108 -12.57 -5.70 26.10
N ALA A 109 -11.87 -5.17 25.10
CA ALA A 109 -11.27 -3.84 25.18
C ALA A 109 -12.28 -2.70 25.44
N ILE A 110 -13.49 -2.78 24.86
CA ILE A 110 -14.58 -1.83 25.15
C ILE A 110 -15.07 -1.98 26.60
N ALA A 111 -15.19 -3.21 27.11
CA ALA A 111 -15.62 -3.48 28.48
C ALA A 111 -14.60 -3.01 29.52
N ASP A 112 -13.30 -3.21 29.27
CA ASP A 112 -12.20 -2.84 30.18
C ASP A 112 -11.97 -1.32 30.21
N ASP A 113 -12.04 -0.65 29.06
CA ASP A 113 -11.94 0.81 28.96
C ASP A 113 -13.11 1.47 29.70
N ALA A 114 -14.34 1.07 29.36
CA ALA A 114 -15.58 1.52 30.03
C ALA A 114 -15.65 1.11 31.50
N GLN A 115 -14.84 0.14 31.95
CA GLN A 115 -14.94 -0.50 33.26
C GLN A 115 -16.38 -0.99 33.52
N ALA A 116 -16.93 -1.75 32.58
CA ALA A 116 -18.31 -2.25 32.63
C ALA A 116 -18.47 -3.32 33.72
N LYS A 117 -19.45 -3.14 34.62
CA LYS A 117 -19.71 -4.08 35.74
C LYS A 117 -20.72 -5.18 35.39
N VAL A 118 -21.58 -4.93 34.41
CA VAL A 118 -22.58 -5.89 33.90
C VAL A 118 -22.60 -5.88 32.37
N ALA A 119 -23.03 -6.99 31.79
CA ALA A 119 -23.32 -7.11 30.36
C ALA A 119 -24.78 -7.53 30.16
N LEU A 120 -25.50 -6.77 29.34
CA LEU A 120 -26.90 -6.97 29.00
C LEU A 120 -27.01 -7.60 27.62
N THR A 121 -27.84 -8.63 27.52
CA THR A 121 -28.13 -9.35 26.28
C THR A 121 -29.48 -10.08 26.37
N ILE A 122 -29.79 -10.95 25.41
CA ILE A 122 -30.88 -11.93 25.48
C ILE A 122 -30.31 -13.35 25.63
N ALA A 123 -31.04 -14.29 26.21
CA ALA A 123 -30.60 -15.67 26.44
C ALA A 123 -30.09 -16.33 25.15
N ASP A 124 -30.83 -16.13 24.06
CA ASP A 124 -30.53 -16.60 22.72
C ASP A 124 -29.13 -16.19 22.22
N VAL A 125 -28.65 -14.99 22.60
CA VAL A 125 -27.30 -14.49 22.30
C VAL A 125 -26.30 -14.97 23.32
N TYR A 126 -26.65 -14.92 24.62
CA TYR A 126 -25.79 -15.40 25.70
C TYR A 126 -25.35 -16.85 25.47
N GLU A 127 -26.29 -17.75 25.17
CA GLU A 127 -26.02 -19.17 24.93
C GLU A 127 -25.15 -19.41 23.69
N ARG A 128 -25.27 -18.57 22.65
CA ARG A 128 -24.35 -18.55 21.50
C ARG A 128 -22.96 -17.99 21.85
N MET A 129 -22.86 -17.16 22.90
CA MET A 129 -21.62 -16.56 23.37
C MET A 129 -20.89 -17.37 24.44
N VAL A 130 -21.57 -18.26 25.19
CA VAL A 130 -20.96 -19.04 26.29
C VAL A 130 -19.61 -19.66 25.92
N PRO A 131 -19.44 -20.37 24.78
CA PRO A 131 -18.13 -20.93 24.41
C PRO A 131 -17.05 -19.84 24.22
N MET A 132 -17.40 -18.74 23.54
CA MET A 132 -16.50 -17.61 23.29
C MET A 132 -16.15 -16.82 24.56
N LEU A 133 -16.99 -16.90 25.60
CA LEU A 133 -16.71 -16.35 26.92
C LEU A 133 -15.78 -17.25 27.74
N GLU A 134 -15.73 -18.56 27.48
CA GLU A 134 -14.76 -19.44 28.14
C GLU A 134 -13.33 -19.14 27.71
N GLU A 135 -13.16 -18.76 26.43
CA GLU A 135 -11.91 -18.30 25.81
C GLU A 135 -11.56 -16.83 26.16
N THR A 136 -12.47 -16.08 26.81
CA THR A 136 -12.30 -14.64 27.07
C THR A 136 -12.46 -14.32 28.58
N PRO A 137 -11.42 -14.50 29.41
CA PRO A 137 -11.55 -14.49 30.88
C PRO A 137 -12.10 -13.19 31.49
N GLY A 138 -11.81 -12.02 30.95
CA GLY A 138 -12.32 -10.75 31.48
C GLY A 138 -13.84 -10.63 31.29
N LEU A 139 -14.35 -10.85 30.07
CA LEU A 139 -15.79 -10.89 29.80
C LEU A 139 -16.51 -12.00 30.59
N LYS A 140 -15.82 -13.08 30.98
CA LYS A 140 -16.36 -14.15 31.86
C LYS A 140 -16.55 -13.72 33.32
N THR A 141 -15.89 -12.65 33.80
CA THR A 141 -16.04 -12.15 35.19
C THR A 141 -17.09 -11.05 35.36
N ILE A 142 -17.64 -10.54 34.25
CA ILE A 142 -18.76 -9.58 34.24
C ILE A 142 -20.08 -10.31 34.58
N ASP A 143 -21.02 -9.68 35.31
CA ASP A 143 -22.36 -10.26 35.54
C ASP A 143 -23.25 -10.13 34.28
N TRP A 144 -23.82 -11.24 33.81
CA TRP A 144 -24.55 -11.31 32.53
C TRP A 144 -26.07 -11.35 32.74
N ILE A 145 -26.73 -10.25 32.40
CA ILE A 145 -28.17 -10.05 32.54
C ILE A 145 -28.87 -10.34 31.21
N ARG A 146 -29.67 -11.41 31.19
CA ARG A 146 -30.52 -11.82 30.07
C ARG A 146 -31.87 -11.13 30.21
N ILE A 147 -32.05 -9.97 29.55
CA ILE A 147 -33.21 -9.10 29.79
C ILE A 147 -34.54 -9.67 29.30
N ASP A 148 -34.50 -10.60 28.34
CA ASP A 148 -35.63 -11.41 27.92
C ASP A 148 -36.22 -12.21 29.10
N GLN A 149 -35.38 -12.67 30.02
CA GLN A 149 -35.76 -13.42 31.22
C GLN A 149 -36.15 -12.54 32.43
N VAL A 150 -36.00 -11.21 32.35
CA VAL A 150 -36.41 -10.28 33.42
C VAL A 150 -37.95 -10.21 33.46
N GLU A 151 -38.55 -10.48 34.62
CA GLU A 151 -40.01 -10.49 34.78
C GLU A 151 -40.60 -9.06 34.77
N GLU A 152 -41.64 -8.81 33.95
CA GLU A 152 -42.28 -7.48 33.84
C GLU A 152 -42.77 -6.93 35.19
N LYS A 153 -43.17 -7.80 36.13
CA LYS A 153 -43.58 -7.43 37.50
C LYS A 153 -42.50 -6.71 38.32
N LEU A 154 -41.24 -6.70 37.86
CA LEU A 154 -40.17 -5.93 38.50
C LEU A 154 -40.32 -4.42 38.25
N SER A 155 -41.12 -4.00 37.25
CA SER A 155 -41.47 -2.58 37.04
C SER A 155 -42.11 -1.93 38.27
N GLU A 156 -42.90 -2.69 39.05
CA GLU A 156 -43.50 -2.24 40.33
C GLU A 156 -42.46 -1.90 41.43
N LYS A 157 -41.19 -2.27 41.23
CA LYS A 157 -40.07 -2.04 42.17
C LYS A 157 -39.08 -0.98 41.69
N TRP A 158 -39.31 -0.37 40.52
CA TRP A 158 -38.45 0.68 39.99
C TRP A 158 -38.60 1.97 40.81
N ASP A 159 -37.48 2.56 41.21
CA ASP A 159 -37.45 3.91 41.80
C ASP A 159 -36.85 4.91 40.78
N GLN A 160 -37.27 6.17 40.81
CA GLN A 160 -36.87 7.14 39.79
C GLN A 160 -35.52 7.81 40.16
N PRO A 161 -34.42 7.56 39.41
CA PRO A 161 -33.12 8.16 39.70
C PRO A 161 -33.11 9.67 39.44
N ARG A 162 -32.15 10.38 40.05
CA ARG A 162 -32.08 11.85 40.01
C ARG A 162 -31.30 12.35 38.80
N LEU A 163 -31.90 12.19 37.62
CA LEU A 163 -31.28 12.53 36.33
C LEU A 163 -31.33 14.03 36.03
N THR A 164 -30.20 14.57 35.58
CA THR A 164 -30.04 15.96 35.13
C THR A 164 -29.55 16.01 33.67
N ALA A 165 -29.53 17.20 33.07
CA ALA A 165 -28.92 17.38 31.75
C ALA A 165 -27.41 17.08 31.73
N GLU A 166 -26.72 17.20 32.87
CA GLU A 166 -25.29 16.91 33.01
C GLU A 166 -25.01 15.43 33.32
N THR A 167 -26.02 14.66 33.72
CA THR A 167 -25.87 13.23 34.01
C THR A 167 -25.48 12.48 32.73
N MET A 168 -24.37 11.74 32.80
CA MET A 168 -23.88 10.89 31.72
C MET A 168 -24.91 9.80 31.41
N ALA A 169 -25.25 9.65 30.14
CA ALA A 169 -26.28 8.72 29.68
C ALA A 169 -25.65 7.47 29.03
N PHE A 170 -24.68 7.66 28.14
CA PHE A 170 -24.02 6.52 27.47
C PHE A 170 -22.63 6.87 26.94
N LEU A 171 -21.82 5.84 26.74
CA LEU A 171 -20.55 5.92 26.01
C LEU A 171 -20.76 5.44 24.57
N GLN A 172 -20.70 6.35 23.59
CA GLN A 172 -20.70 5.98 22.18
C GLN A 172 -19.27 5.65 21.78
N TYR A 173 -18.95 4.36 21.63
CA TYR A 173 -17.63 3.96 21.14
C TYR A 173 -17.49 4.27 19.65
N THR A 174 -16.53 5.13 19.30
CA THR A 174 -16.14 5.38 17.90
C THR A 174 -14.99 4.46 17.50
N SER A 175 -14.80 4.25 16.19
CA SER A 175 -13.88 3.21 15.72
C SER A 175 -12.40 3.58 15.83
N GLY A 176 -12.07 4.87 16.04
CA GLY A 176 -10.71 5.41 16.15
C GLY A 176 -9.94 5.42 14.82
N SER A 177 -9.16 6.47 14.54
CA SER A 177 -8.14 6.42 13.47
C SER A 177 -6.88 5.67 13.88
N THR A 178 -6.78 5.29 15.16
CA THR A 178 -5.60 4.66 15.81
C THR A 178 -5.89 3.25 16.33
N GLY A 179 -6.92 2.57 15.79
CA GLY A 179 -7.31 1.19 16.16
C GLY A 179 -8.02 1.04 17.52
N THR A 180 -7.49 1.65 18.58
CA THR A 180 -8.05 1.59 19.94
C THR A 180 -9.45 2.23 19.99
N PRO A 181 -10.48 1.53 20.50
CA PRO A 181 -11.81 2.11 20.69
C PRO A 181 -11.76 3.31 21.64
N LYS A 182 -12.53 4.37 21.35
CA LYS A 182 -12.68 5.53 22.24
C LYS A 182 -14.14 5.73 22.62
N GLY A 183 -14.45 5.74 23.92
CA GLY A 183 -15.80 5.99 24.43
C GLY A 183 -16.11 7.48 24.49
N VAL A 184 -16.95 7.99 23.59
CA VAL A 184 -17.40 9.39 23.62
C VAL A 184 -18.43 9.58 24.72
N MET A 185 -18.19 10.51 25.65
CA MET A 185 -18.99 10.74 26.85
C MET A 185 -20.22 11.62 26.57
N LEU A 186 -21.40 11.02 26.38
CA LEU A 186 -22.63 11.74 26.06
C LEU A 186 -23.57 11.86 27.27
N SER A 187 -23.95 13.09 27.62
CA SER A 187 -24.94 13.38 28.66
C SER A 187 -26.37 13.39 28.10
N HIS A 188 -27.36 13.28 29.00
CA HIS A 188 -28.76 13.49 28.63
C HIS A 188 -29.00 14.85 27.94
N GLY A 189 -28.35 15.91 28.40
CA GLY A 189 -28.44 17.25 27.81
C GLY A 189 -27.94 17.29 26.36
N ASN A 190 -26.77 16.67 26.09
CA ASN A 190 -26.22 16.58 24.73
C ASN A 190 -27.21 15.94 23.75
N MET A 191 -27.79 14.80 24.15
CA MET A 191 -28.76 14.02 23.37
C MET A 191 -30.08 14.74 23.18
N MET A 192 -30.62 15.39 24.23
CA MET A 192 -31.88 16.14 24.18
C MET A 192 -31.74 17.40 23.30
N HIS A 193 -30.58 18.07 23.35
CA HIS A 193 -30.25 19.18 22.47
C HIS A 193 -30.13 18.73 21.02
N ASN A 194 -29.35 17.70 20.71
CA ASN A 194 -29.16 17.27 19.33
C ASN A 194 -30.46 16.73 18.71
N SER A 195 -31.29 16.04 19.49
CA SER A 195 -32.64 15.64 19.05
C SER A 195 -33.56 16.86 18.79
N ALA A 196 -33.36 17.99 19.49
CA ALA A 196 -34.07 19.23 19.16
C ALA A 196 -33.54 19.84 17.85
N LEU A 197 -32.23 19.84 17.62
CA LEU A 197 -31.62 20.29 16.36
C LEU A 197 -32.09 19.45 15.16
N ILE A 198 -32.10 18.12 15.27
CA ILE A 198 -32.66 17.24 14.21
C ILE A 198 -34.14 17.56 14.00
N SER A 199 -34.92 17.86 15.06
CA SER A 199 -36.34 18.22 14.92
C SER A 199 -36.56 19.53 14.16
N TYR A 200 -35.64 20.49 14.32
CA TYR A 200 -35.59 21.76 13.59
C TYR A 200 -35.15 21.55 12.13
N ALA A 201 -33.97 20.95 11.94
CA ALA A 201 -33.31 20.74 10.65
C ALA A 201 -34.16 19.89 9.68
N PHE A 202 -34.81 18.85 10.20
CA PHE A 202 -35.68 17.97 9.40
C PHE A 202 -37.15 18.46 9.34
N GLU A 203 -37.47 19.66 9.83
CA GLU A 203 -38.81 20.27 9.87
C GLU A 203 -39.93 19.27 10.29
N HIS A 204 -39.77 18.64 11.47
CA HIS A 204 -40.60 17.50 11.87
C HIS A 204 -42.08 17.89 12.11
N THR A 205 -43.00 17.20 11.42
CA THR A 205 -44.45 17.41 11.51
C THR A 205 -45.13 16.36 12.40
N ARG A 206 -46.38 16.63 12.83
CA ARG A 206 -47.18 15.71 13.67
C ARG A 206 -47.72 14.47 12.94
N SER A 207 -47.44 14.33 11.64
CA SER A 207 -47.83 13.17 10.82
C SER A 207 -46.62 12.42 10.26
N VAL A 208 -45.39 12.83 10.64
CA VAL A 208 -44.17 12.30 10.05
C VAL A 208 -43.98 10.82 10.40
N ARG A 209 -43.73 10.01 9.39
CA ARG A 209 -43.36 8.59 9.54
C ARG A 209 -41.90 8.40 9.13
N ALA A 210 -41.16 7.67 9.95
CA ALA A 210 -39.77 7.36 9.72
C ALA A 210 -39.59 5.90 9.27
N CYS A 211 -38.55 5.63 8.47
CA CYS A 211 -38.02 4.28 8.28
C CYS A 211 -36.50 4.30 8.46
N PHE A 212 -35.95 3.37 9.26
CA PHE A 212 -34.52 3.27 9.54
C PHE A 212 -34.06 1.80 9.47
N TRP A 213 -32.99 1.54 8.72
CA TRP A 213 -32.27 0.26 8.70
C TRP A 213 -30.88 0.34 9.34
N LEU A 214 -30.47 1.55 9.77
CA LEU A 214 -29.15 1.84 10.32
C LEU A 214 -28.94 1.18 11.70
N PRO A 215 -27.72 0.70 12.01
CA PRO A 215 -27.47 -0.02 13.27
C PRO A 215 -27.57 0.88 14.51
N MET A 216 -28.29 0.39 15.52
CA MET A 216 -28.66 1.13 16.74
C MET A 216 -27.50 1.33 17.74
N TYR A 217 -26.28 0.95 17.38
CA TYR A 217 -25.02 1.13 18.14
C TYR A 217 -24.06 2.07 17.37
N HIS A 218 -24.60 2.90 16.47
CA HIS A 218 -23.95 4.01 15.79
C HIS A 218 -24.85 5.24 15.94
N ASP A 219 -24.27 6.43 16.11
CA ASP A 219 -24.97 7.69 16.35
C ASP A 219 -26.26 7.88 15.51
N MET A 220 -26.18 7.78 14.18
CA MET A 220 -27.28 7.99 13.24
C MET A 220 -28.40 6.93 13.35
N GLY A 221 -28.07 5.70 13.76
CA GLY A 221 -29.06 4.65 14.02
C GLY A 221 -29.67 4.74 15.42
N LEU A 222 -28.92 5.17 16.42
CA LEU A 222 -29.38 5.33 17.80
C LEU A 222 -30.16 6.64 18.00
N ILE A 223 -29.53 7.77 17.72
CA ILE A 223 -30.11 9.11 17.91
C ILE A 223 -31.18 9.36 16.84
N GLY A 224 -30.86 9.14 15.56
CA GLY A 224 -31.84 9.27 14.47
C GLY A 224 -32.93 8.20 14.48
N GLY A 225 -32.56 6.93 14.68
CA GLY A 225 -33.51 5.80 14.59
C GLY A 225 -34.28 5.48 15.87
N VAL A 226 -33.76 5.79 17.06
CA VAL A 226 -34.39 5.42 18.35
C VAL A 226 -34.76 6.64 19.20
N LEU A 227 -33.86 7.62 19.39
CA LEU A 227 -34.17 8.80 20.22
C LEU A 227 -35.12 9.78 19.52
N GLN A 228 -34.93 10.04 18.23
CA GLN A 228 -35.71 11.06 17.53
C GLN A 228 -37.21 10.71 17.41
N PRO A 229 -37.63 9.45 17.22
CA PRO A 229 -39.02 9.03 17.39
C PRO A 229 -39.58 9.30 18.80
N MET A 230 -38.77 9.15 19.86
CA MET A 230 -39.16 9.52 21.22
C MET A 230 -39.33 11.04 21.40
N GLN A 231 -38.39 11.82 20.85
CA GLN A 231 -38.39 13.28 20.88
C GLN A 231 -39.70 13.84 20.32
N ILE A 232 -40.15 13.34 19.16
CA ILE A 232 -41.34 13.87 18.46
C ILE A 232 -42.65 13.14 18.79
N GLY A 233 -42.60 11.90 19.28
CA GLY A 233 -43.79 11.10 19.60
C GLY A 233 -44.49 10.50 18.39
N GLN A 234 -43.72 9.96 17.44
CA GLN A 234 -44.22 9.36 16.19
C GLN A 234 -43.61 7.96 15.97
N PRO A 235 -44.32 7.05 15.26
CA PRO A 235 -43.84 5.71 14.99
C PRO A 235 -42.63 5.70 14.04
N ASN A 236 -41.65 4.85 14.34
CA ASN A 236 -40.58 4.49 13.39
C ASN A 236 -40.68 3.03 12.95
N VAL A 237 -40.43 2.78 11.67
CA VAL A 237 -40.30 1.44 11.09
C VAL A 237 -38.82 1.08 11.01
N LEU A 238 -38.44 0.05 11.75
CA LEU A 238 -37.07 -0.43 11.89
C LEU A 238 -36.89 -1.75 11.15
N MET A 239 -35.73 -1.97 10.56
CA MET A 239 -35.27 -3.28 10.10
C MET A 239 -33.80 -3.48 10.45
N SER A 240 -33.28 -4.71 10.39
CA SER A 240 -31.84 -4.91 10.57
C SER A 240 -31.03 -4.36 9.38
N PRO A 241 -29.79 -3.87 9.59
CA PRO A 241 -28.91 -3.47 8.48
C PRO A 241 -28.62 -4.63 7.51
N MET A 242 -28.68 -5.88 8.02
CA MET A 242 -28.49 -7.08 7.21
C MET A 242 -29.65 -7.29 6.24
N ALA A 243 -30.90 -7.01 6.64
CA ALA A 243 -32.05 -7.12 5.76
C ALA A 243 -31.95 -6.15 4.57
N PHE A 244 -31.51 -4.91 4.80
CA PHE A 244 -31.19 -3.95 3.74
C PHE A 244 -30.04 -4.44 2.84
N LEU A 245 -28.89 -4.82 3.42
CA LEU A 245 -27.71 -5.22 2.64
C LEU A 245 -27.94 -6.50 1.81
N GLN A 246 -28.78 -7.43 2.27
CA GLN A 246 -29.19 -8.61 1.51
C GLN A 246 -30.07 -8.25 0.31
N GLN A 247 -31.01 -7.31 0.48
CA GLN A 247 -31.97 -6.95 -0.56
C GLN A 247 -32.39 -5.47 -0.43
N PRO A 248 -31.67 -4.52 -1.07
CA PRO A 248 -31.91 -3.08 -0.93
C PRO A 248 -33.33 -2.62 -1.23
N TYR A 249 -34.04 -3.34 -2.11
CA TYR A 249 -35.47 -3.17 -2.39
C TYR A 249 -36.34 -3.14 -1.12
N ARG A 250 -35.97 -3.86 -0.06
CA ARG A 250 -36.71 -3.89 1.22
C ARG A 250 -36.84 -2.51 1.84
N TRP A 251 -35.79 -1.69 1.76
CA TRP A 251 -35.81 -0.32 2.30
C TRP A 251 -36.83 0.56 1.56
N LEU A 252 -36.76 0.59 0.22
CA LEU A 252 -37.69 1.38 -0.59
C LEU A 252 -39.12 0.83 -0.52
N ARG A 253 -39.29 -0.50 -0.44
CA ARG A 253 -40.58 -1.15 -0.18
C ARG A 253 -41.14 -0.76 1.18
N ALA A 254 -40.32 -0.67 2.24
CA ALA A 254 -40.78 -0.23 3.55
C ALA A 254 -41.23 1.24 3.53
N ILE A 255 -40.45 2.12 2.90
CA ILE A 255 -40.87 3.53 2.68
C ILE A 255 -42.24 3.57 1.99
N SER A 256 -42.44 2.79 0.94
CA SER A 256 -43.71 2.74 0.20
C SER A 256 -44.88 2.13 0.99
N LYS A 257 -44.66 0.96 1.63
CA LYS A 257 -45.67 0.20 2.41
C LYS A 257 -46.21 1.00 3.58
N TYR A 258 -45.36 1.74 4.29
CA TYR A 258 -45.76 2.54 5.46
C TYR A 258 -45.93 4.03 5.15
N GLN A 259 -45.69 4.47 3.90
CA GLN A 259 -45.73 5.86 3.45
C GLN A 259 -44.84 6.76 4.31
N CYS A 260 -43.57 6.38 4.44
CA CYS A 260 -42.60 7.12 5.25
C CYS A 260 -42.16 8.41 4.57
N ASN A 261 -41.95 9.45 5.36
CA ASN A 261 -41.54 10.78 4.91
C ASN A 261 -40.06 11.04 5.12
N ILE A 262 -39.45 10.37 6.11
CA ILE A 262 -38.05 10.56 6.48
C ILE A 262 -37.35 9.21 6.52
N SER A 263 -36.25 9.11 5.79
CA SER A 263 -35.37 7.96 5.75
C SER A 263 -34.04 8.35 5.11
N GLY A 264 -33.00 7.56 5.29
CA GLY A 264 -31.68 7.89 4.76
C GLY A 264 -30.57 7.01 5.31
N GLY A 265 -29.33 7.41 5.00
CA GLY A 265 -28.11 6.72 5.34
C GLY A 265 -26.92 7.28 4.53
N PRO A 266 -25.73 6.68 4.62
CA PRO A 266 -24.58 7.16 3.85
C PRO A 266 -24.72 6.92 2.35
N ASN A 267 -23.94 7.65 1.57
CA ASN A 267 -24.04 7.78 0.11
C ASN A 267 -24.11 6.41 -0.62
N PHE A 268 -23.33 5.42 -0.18
CA PHE A 268 -23.32 4.07 -0.77
C PHE A 268 -24.69 3.38 -0.73
N ALA A 269 -25.59 3.75 0.18
CA ALA A 269 -26.90 3.09 0.32
C ALA A 269 -27.84 3.45 -0.84
N TYR A 270 -27.78 4.70 -1.30
CA TYR A 270 -28.49 5.16 -2.50
C TYR A 270 -27.91 4.49 -3.75
N GLU A 271 -26.58 4.50 -3.88
CA GLU A 271 -25.84 3.89 -4.98
C GLU A 271 -26.14 2.37 -5.10
N LEU A 272 -26.14 1.65 -3.97
CA LEU A 272 -26.50 0.23 -3.89
C LEU A 272 -27.96 -0.05 -4.30
N CYS A 273 -28.89 0.87 -4.04
CA CYS A 273 -30.27 0.75 -4.54
C CYS A 273 -30.35 0.85 -6.06
N CYS A 274 -29.65 1.82 -6.67
CA CYS A 274 -29.59 1.98 -8.13
C CYS A 274 -29.13 0.70 -8.84
N GLN A 275 -28.13 0.02 -8.26
CA GLN A 275 -27.49 -1.17 -8.83
C GLN A 275 -28.24 -2.50 -8.62
N LYS A 276 -29.23 -2.53 -7.71
CA LYS A 276 -29.85 -3.79 -7.23
C LYS A 276 -31.35 -3.89 -7.44
N ILE A 277 -32.04 -2.77 -7.65
CA ILE A 277 -33.51 -2.76 -7.77
C ILE A 277 -33.91 -2.80 -9.24
N THR A 278 -34.57 -3.89 -9.66
CA THR A 278 -34.91 -4.15 -11.06
C THR A 278 -36.06 -3.25 -11.55
N PRO A 279 -36.29 -3.10 -12.87
CA PRO A 279 -37.45 -2.35 -13.39
C PRO A 279 -38.79 -2.87 -12.83
N GLU A 280 -38.97 -4.19 -12.79
CA GLU A 280 -40.18 -4.88 -12.33
C GLU A 280 -40.37 -4.81 -10.80
N GLN A 281 -39.33 -4.37 -10.07
CA GLN A 281 -39.41 -3.98 -8.66
C GLN A 281 -39.75 -2.49 -8.53
N ARG A 282 -39.18 -1.62 -9.37
CA ARG A 282 -39.49 -0.17 -9.38
C ARG A 282 -40.95 0.13 -9.70
N GLU A 283 -41.57 -0.63 -10.61
CA GLU A 283 -43.02 -0.57 -10.90
C GLU A 283 -43.94 -0.82 -9.69
N LYS A 284 -43.40 -1.34 -8.58
CA LYS A 284 -44.14 -1.66 -7.34
C LYS A 284 -43.84 -0.68 -6.21
N LEU A 285 -43.07 0.38 -6.48
CA LEU A 285 -42.69 1.41 -5.51
C LEU A 285 -43.44 2.71 -5.76
N ASP A 286 -44.12 3.18 -4.72
CA ASP A 286 -44.47 4.59 -4.54
C ASP A 286 -43.56 5.19 -3.47
N LEU A 287 -42.75 6.18 -3.86
CA LEU A 287 -41.83 6.93 -3.02
C LEU A 287 -42.25 8.41 -2.90
N SER A 288 -43.45 8.77 -3.39
CA SER A 288 -43.95 10.14 -3.36
C SER A 288 -44.09 10.69 -1.93
N SER A 289 -44.31 9.82 -0.95
CA SER A 289 -44.34 10.16 0.48
C SER A 289 -43.00 10.65 1.03
N TRP A 290 -41.87 10.28 0.41
CA TRP A 290 -40.52 10.58 0.90
C TRP A 290 -40.24 12.08 0.70
N GLU A 291 -40.12 12.81 1.81
CA GLU A 291 -39.89 14.27 1.83
C GLU A 291 -38.46 14.63 2.22
N LEU A 292 -37.75 13.76 2.95
CA LEU A 292 -36.38 13.98 3.41
C LEU A 292 -35.58 12.67 3.33
N ALA A 293 -34.68 12.64 2.35
CA ALA A 293 -33.71 11.59 2.04
C ALA A 293 -32.33 12.04 2.53
N PHE A 294 -32.04 11.80 3.82
CA PHE A 294 -30.79 12.30 4.41
C PHE A 294 -29.57 11.49 3.94
N ASN A 295 -28.55 12.19 3.46
CA ASN A 295 -27.31 11.63 2.98
C ASN A 295 -26.14 12.27 3.74
N GLY A 296 -25.25 11.46 4.30
CA GLY A 296 -24.16 11.97 5.12
C GLY A 296 -23.41 10.88 5.88
N ALA A 297 -22.59 11.34 6.82
CA ALA A 297 -21.59 10.55 7.54
C ALA A 297 -20.43 9.98 6.68
N GLU A 298 -20.55 9.95 5.35
CA GLU A 298 -19.43 9.80 4.40
C GLU A 298 -19.55 10.85 3.27
N PRO A 299 -18.53 11.07 2.42
CA PRO A 299 -18.60 12.06 1.34
C PRO A 299 -19.82 11.88 0.44
N VAL A 300 -20.61 12.95 0.29
CA VAL A 300 -21.82 12.98 -0.54
C VAL A 300 -21.42 13.26 -1.98
N ARG A 301 -21.66 12.32 -2.90
CA ARG A 301 -21.24 12.41 -4.31
C ARG A 301 -22.38 12.92 -5.20
N PRO A 302 -22.19 13.97 -6.01
CA PRO A 302 -23.26 14.56 -6.81
C PRO A 302 -23.84 13.56 -7.82
N GLU A 303 -23.00 12.72 -8.42
CA GLU A 303 -23.41 11.71 -9.41
C GLU A 303 -24.31 10.63 -8.80
N THR A 304 -24.13 10.31 -7.51
CA THR A 304 -25.04 9.39 -6.79
C THR A 304 -26.41 10.03 -6.59
N LEU A 305 -26.49 11.33 -6.28
CA LEU A 305 -27.75 12.06 -6.16
C LEU A 305 -28.49 12.09 -7.51
N ASP A 306 -27.77 12.40 -8.58
CA ASP A 306 -28.27 12.44 -9.96
C ASP A 306 -28.76 11.08 -10.44
N ARG A 307 -27.93 10.04 -10.30
CA ARG A 307 -28.25 8.66 -10.69
C ARG A 307 -29.46 8.15 -9.93
N PHE A 308 -29.53 8.35 -8.61
CA PHE A 308 -30.66 7.91 -7.79
C PHE A 308 -31.95 8.66 -8.12
N ALA A 309 -31.90 10.00 -8.22
CA ALA A 309 -33.07 10.80 -8.60
C ALA A 309 -33.65 10.32 -9.93
N LYS A 310 -32.82 10.20 -10.98
CA LYS A 310 -33.21 9.73 -12.31
C LYS A 310 -33.69 8.26 -12.33
N THR A 311 -33.21 7.42 -11.43
CA THR A 311 -33.57 5.99 -11.37
C THR A 311 -34.92 5.76 -10.68
N PHE A 312 -35.30 6.62 -9.73
CA PHE A 312 -36.50 6.46 -8.89
C PHE A 312 -37.55 7.59 -9.05
N GLU A 313 -37.29 8.60 -9.90
CA GLU A 313 -38.30 9.58 -10.37
C GLU A 313 -39.60 8.91 -10.88
N PRO A 314 -39.56 7.82 -11.69
CA PRO A 314 -40.78 7.11 -12.09
C PRO A 314 -41.56 6.48 -10.92
N CYS A 315 -40.92 6.27 -9.77
CA CYS A 315 -41.54 5.82 -8.52
C CYS A 315 -42.09 7.00 -7.68
N GLY A 316 -42.03 8.24 -8.16
CA GLY A 316 -42.46 9.44 -7.43
C GLY A 316 -41.40 10.06 -6.50
N PHE A 317 -40.16 9.57 -6.50
CA PHE A 317 -39.06 10.22 -5.77
C PHE A 317 -38.72 11.58 -6.38
N ARG A 318 -38.31 12.54 -5.56
CA ARG A 318 -38.02 13.93 -5.96
C ARG A 318 -36.59 14.32 -5.58
N ARG A 319 -35.86 15.02 -6.46
CA ARG A 319 -34.48 15.44 -6.19
C ARG A 319 -34.38 16.36 -4.96
N GLU A 320 -35.39 17.19 -4.76
CA GLU A 320 -35.52 18.15 -3.66
C GLU A 320 -35.81 17.47 -2.30
N ALA A 321 -35.98 16.14 -2.28
CA ALA A 321 -35.99 15.40 -1.01
C ALA A 321 -34.58 15.12 -0.50
N PHE A 322 -33.52 15.22 -1.33
CA PHE A 322 -32.16 14.96 -0.86
C PHE A 322 -31.70 16.00 0.15
N TYR A 323 -31.21 15.50 1.29
CA TYR A 323 -30.78 16.31 2.42
C TYR A 323 -29.34 15.94 2.81
N PRO A 324 -28.32 16.55 2.19
CA PRO A 324 -26.95 16.47 2.67
C PRO A 324 -26.84 16.99 4.11
N CYS A 325 -26.09 16.29 4.97
CA CYS A 325 -25.85 16.71 6.35
C CYS A 325 -24.52 16.16 6.89
N TYR A 326 -23.83 16.97 7.70
CA TYR A 326 -22.57 16.58 8.36
C TYR A 326 -22.75 16.41 9.88
N GLY A 327 -21.96 15.49 10.46
CA GLY A 327 -22.16 15.03 11.83
C GLY A 327 -21.23 13.90 12.29
N MET A 328 -21.03 13.80 13.61
CA MET A 328 -20.18 12.82 14.30
C MET A 328 -20.63 12.60 15.75
N ALA A 329 -20.26 11.46 16.35
CA ALA A 329 -20.60 11.11 17.73
C ALA A 329 -20.05 12.10 18.78
N GLU A 330 -18.86 12.68 18.53
CA GLU A 330 -18.22 13.70 19.35
C GLU A 330 -19.06 15.01 19.41
N ALA A 331 -19.94 15.23 18.43
CA ALA A 331 -20.96 16.28 18.41
C ALA A 331 -22.38 15.73 18.64
N THR A 332 -22.50 14.59 19.35
CA THR A 332 -23.71 13.77 19.49
C THR A 332 -24.15 13.09 18.19
N LEU A 333 -24.61 13.88 17.22
CA LEU A 333 -24.87 13.44 15.85
C LEU A 333 -24.76 14.62 14.87
N ILE A 334 -25.79 15.44 14.72
CA ILE A 334 -25.83 16.47 13.65
C ILE A 334 -25.05 17.74 14.04
N ILE A 335 -24.35 18.32 13.05
CA ILE A 335 -23.59 19.58 13.13
C ILE A 335 -24.16 20.61 12.14
N SER A 336 -24.41 20.19 10.91
CA SER A 336 -24.96 21.03 9.85
C SER A 336 -25.92 20.26 8.95
N GLY A 337 -26.84 21.00 8.33
CA GLY A 337 -27.86 20.49 7.44
C GLY A 337 -28.58 21.64 6.72
N GLY A 338 -29.11 21.39 5.53
CA GLY A 338 -29.81 22.40 4.73
C GLY A 338 -31.24 22.70 5.23
N MET A 339 -32.02 23.41 4.41
CA MET A 339 -33.48 23.51 4.57
C MET A 339 -34.16 22.30 3.91
N LYS A 340 -35.17 21.70 4.55
CA LYS A 340 -35.76 20.41 4.12
C LYS A 340 -36.22 20.35 2.66
N LYS A 341 -36.62 21.48 2.09
CA LYS A 341 -37.21 21.60 0.74
C LYS A 341 -36.31 22.32 -0.27
N SER A 342 -35.10 22.71 0.15
CA SER A 342 -34.11 23.21 -0.80
C SER A 342 -33.46 22.03 -1.53
N PRO A 343 -33.13 22.16 -2.83
CA PRO A 343 -32.26 21.19 -3.47
C PRO A 343 -30.86 21.21 -2.82
N PRO A 344 -30.09 20.11 -2.89
CA PRO A 344 -28.68 20.09 -2.52
C PRO A 344 -27.90 21.23 -3.18
N VAL A 345 -27.10 21.96 -2.39
CA VAL A 345 -26.15 22.94 -2.91
C VAL A 345 -24.95 22.19 -3.48
N ILE A 346 -24.48 22.63 -4.65
CA ILE A 346 -23.36 22.04 -5.37
C ILE A 346 -22.49 23.19 -5.90
N GLN A 347 -21.18 23.12 -5.71
CA GLN A 347 -20.21 24.11 -6.17
C GLN A 347 -19.11 23.41 -6.98
N ALA A 348 -18.67 24.01 -8.09
CA ALA A 348 -17.49 23.58 -8.83
C ALA A 348 -16.32 24.51 -8.49
N VAL A 349 -15.15 23.92 -8.23
CA VAL A 349 -13.92 24.62 -7.84
C VAL A 349 -12.71 24.10 -8.62
N ASP A 350 -11.70 24.93 -8.84
CA ASP A 350 -10.44 24.49 -9.44
C ASP A 350 -9.75 23.44 -8.55
N GLY A 351 -9.56 22.23 -9.09
CA GLY A 351 -8.95 21.13 -8.36
C GLY A 351 -7.50 21.42 -7.94
N TYR A 352 -6.74 22.17 -8.74
CA TYR A 352 -5.33 22.47 -8.45
C TYR A 352 -5.18 23.44 -7.27
N SER A 353 -5.98 24.50 -7.24
CA SER A 353 -6.08 25.43 -6.11
C SER A 353 -6.55 24.71 -4.84
N LEU A 354 -7.53 23.80 -4.96
CA LEU A 354 -8.06 23.05 -3.83
C LEU A 354 -7.01 22.18 -3.14
N ASP A 355 -6.13 21.53 -3.92
CA ASP A 355 -5.00 20.76 -3.39
C ASP A 355 -3.96 21.63 -2.63
N GLN A 356 -3.95 22.95 -2.90
CA GLN A 356 -3.15 23.96 -2.19
C GLN A 356 -3.96 24.67 -1.09
N HIS A 357 -5.11 24.13 -0.70
CA HIS A 357 -6.02 24.70 0.31
C HIS A 357 -6.59 26.09 -0.05
N GLN A 358 -6.74 26.39 -1.35
CA GLN A 358 -7.38 27.62 -1.85
C GLN A 358 -8.67 27.27 -2.60
N VAL A 359 -9.74 28.03 -2.37
CA VAL A 359 -11.06 27.79 -2.96
C VAL A 359 -11.31 28.81 -4.06
N VAL A 360 -11.13 28.38 -5.30
CA VAL A 360 -11.35 29.20 -6.50
C VAL A 360 -12.51 28.60 -7.29
N ASP A 361 -13.56 29.38 -7.56
CA ASP A 361 -14.70 28.96 -8.39
C ASP A 361 -14.24 28.60 -9.82
N ALA A 362 -14.76 27.51 -10.37
CA ALA A 362 -14.54 27.06 -11.75
C ALA A 362 -15.88 26.77 -12.44
N ASP A 363 -15.89 26.69 -13.78
CA ASP A 363 -17.05 26.14 -14.49
C ASP A 363 -17.09 24.61 -14.30
N PRO A 364 -18.25 23.97 -14.08
CA PRO A 364 -18.35 22.51 -14.03
C PRO A 364 -17.82 21.78 -15.27
N ASP A 365 -17.76 22.45 -16.43
CA ASP A 365 -17.23 21.90 -17.69
C ASP A 365 -15.71 22.18 -17.89
N ASP A 366 -14.99 22.83 -16.95
CA ASP A 366 -13.55 23.12 -17.06
C ASP A 366 -12.64 21.89 -16.80
N ASP A 367 -11.60 21.71 -17.62
CA ASP A 367 -10.57 20.66 -17.46
C ASP A 367 -9.86 20.77 -16.10
N GLY A 368 -10.21 19.90 -15.14
CA GLY A 368 -9.62 19.83 -13.80
C GLY A 368 -10.50 20.38 -12.67
N ALA A 369 -11.72 20.85 -12.97
CA ALA A 369 -12.70 21.24 -11.95
C ALA A 369 -13.13 20.05 -11.05
N ARG A 370 -13.40 20.32 -9.77
CA ARG A 370 -14.00 19.36 -8.82
C ARG A 370 -15.34 19.86 -8.33
N VAL A 371 -16.32 18.97 -8.34
CA VAL A 371 -17.72 19.28 -7.97
C VAL A 371 -18.02 18.76 -6.57
N ILE A 372 -18.27 19.67 -5.63
CA ILE A 372 -18.43 19.39 -4.20
C ILE A 372 -19.86 19.69 -3.77
N VAL A 373 -20.45 18.80 -2.97
CA VAL A 373 -21.79 18.96 -2.40
C VAL A 373 -21.71 19.67 -1.04
N GLY A 374 -22.54 20.70 -0.85
CA GLY A 374 -22.71 21.38 0.44
C GLY A 374 -23.41 20.48 1.45
N CYS A 375 -22.87 20.43 2.67
CA CYS A 375 -23.35 19.60 3.80
C CYS A 375 -24.32 20.37 4.72
N GLY A 376 -24.87 21.49 4.27
CA GLY A 376 -25.81 22.33 4.99
C GLY A 376 -25.18 23.51 5.72
N ASN A 377 -26.04 24.33 6.33
CA ASN A 377 -25.65 25.49 7.10
C ASN A 377 -25.43 25.14 8.57
N THR A 378 -24.76 26.04 9.32
CA THR A 378 -24.67 25.97 10.79
C THR A 378 -26.06 25.98 11.42
N LEU A 379 -26.34 25.01 12.29
CA LEU A 379 -27.63 24.90 12.98
C LEU A 379 -27.72 25.85 14.20
N PRO A 380 -28.95 26.14 14.71
CA PRO A 380 -29.13 26.98 15.89
C PRO A 380 -28.35 26.51 17.12
N ASP A 381 -27.93 27.46 17.96
CA ASP A 381 -27.16 27.24 19.19
C ASP A 381 -25.82 26.47 19.00
N GLN A 382 -25.35 26.33 17.75
CA GLN A 382 -24.02 25.87 17.39
C GLN A 382 -23.24 26.98 16.64
N ARG A 383 -21.91 26.87 16.62
CA ARG A 383 -21.02 27.66 15.75
C ARG A 383 -20.02 26.73 15.08
N ILE A 384 -19.76 26.99 13.80
CA ILE A 384 -18.73 26.33 13.00
C ILE A 384 -17.68 27.38 12.61
N LEU A 385 -16.41 27.01 12.69
CA LEU A 385 -15.27 27.77 12.18
C LEU A 385 -14.44 26.88 11.25
N ILE A 386 -13.70 27.52 10.35
CA ILE A 386 -12.61 26.90 9.59
C ILE A 386 -11.31 27.46 10.15
N VAL A 387 -10.42 26.58 10.62
CA VAL A 387 -9.23 26.94 11.40
C VAL A 387 -8.01 26.23 10.82
N ASP A 388 -6.88 26.93 10.74
CA ASP A 388 -5.63 26.33 10.33
C ASP A 388 -5.19 25.27 11.38
N PRO A 389 -4.96 24.00 10.99
CA PRO A 389 -4.72 22.93 11.96
C PRO A 389 -3.40 23.08 12.72
N ASP A 390 -2.44 23.83 12.17
CA ASP A 390 -1.09 24.00 12.68
C ASP A 390 -0.89 25.36 13.37
N THR A 391 -1.36 26.47 12.77
CA THR A 391 -1.25 27.81 13.40
C THR A 391 -2.37 28.10 14.41
N LEU A 392 -3.48 27.37 14.33
CA LEU A 392 -4.73 27.57 15.10
C LEU A 392 -5.42 28.92 14.82
N GLU A 393 -5.04 29.61 13.74
CA GLU A 393 -5.65 30.87 13.30
C GLU A 393 -6.88 30.61 12.41
N ARG A 394 -7.79 31.59 12.33
CA ARG A 394 -9.01 31.47 11.50
C ARG A 394 -8.69 31.65 10.02
N LYS A 395 -9.17 30.71 9.21
CA LYS A 395 -9.11 30.76 7.74
C LYS A 395 -10.13 31.76 7.18
N GLN A 396 -9.82 32.33 6.01
CA GLN A 396 -10.80 33.09 5.23
C GLN A 396 -11.83 32.15 4.56
N PRO A 397 -12.99 32.65 4.09
CA PRO A 397 -14.03 31.83 3.45
C PRO A 397 -13.57 31.08 2.18
N ASP A 398 -12.55 31.62 1.52
CA ASP A 398 -11.87 31.15 0.32
C ASP A 398 -10.65 30.25 0.60
N GLU A 399 -10.47 29.81 1.85
CA GLU A 399 -9.40 28.88 2.26
C GLU A 399 -9.95 27.57 2.84
N VAL A 400 -9.23 26.47 2.65
CA VAL A 400 -9.51 25.18 3.30
C VAL A 400 -8.79 25.11 4.66
N GLY A 401 -9.47 24.59 5.67
CA GLY A 401 -8.91 24.32 7.00
C GLY A 401 -9.68 23.24 7.76
N GLU A 402 -9.32 23.02 9.02
CA GLU A 402 -10.02 22.08 9.90
C GLU A 402 -11.36 22.68 10.35
N VAL A 403 -12.42 21.87 10.27
CA VAL A 403 -13.75 22.23 10.76
C VAL A 403 -13.75 22.16 12.29
N TRP A 404 -13.98 23.29 12.96
CA TRP A 404 -14.05 23.41 14.42
C TRP A 404 -15.48 23.78 14.86
N VAL A 405 -16.02 23.11 15.88
CA VAL A 405 -17.44 23.23 16.26
C VAL A 405 -17.62 23.48 17.76
N CYS A 406 -18.49 24.41 18.15
CA CYS A 406 -18.93 24.54 19.55
C CYS A 406 -20.46 24.65 19.66
N GLY A 407 -21.01 24.22 20.80
CA GLY A 407 -22.45 24.26 21.11
C GLY A 407 -22.88 23.13 22.06
N PRO A 408 -24.12 23.13 22.60
CA PRO A 408 -24.54 22.19 23.65
C PRO A 408 -24.63 20.70 23.23
N SER A 409 -24.52 20.39 21.94
CA SER A 409 -24.41 19.00 21.45
C SER A 409 -22.98 18.44 21.45
N ILE A 410 -21.95 19.24 21.74
CA ILE A 410 -20.58 18.72 21.89
C ILE A 410 -20.50 17.83 23.15
N ALA A 411 -19.98 16.63 22.98
CA ALA A 411 -19.84 15.64 24.06
C ALA A 411 -18.86 16.11 25.15
N LYS A 412 -18.87 15.44 26.31
CA LYS A 412 -18.04 15.82 27.46
C LYS A 412 -16.55 15.45 27.34
N GLY A 413 -16.14 14.85 26.22
CA GLY A 413 -14.78 14.33 26.00
C GLY A 413 -14.76 12.83 25.69
N TYR A 414 -13.56 12.26 25.77
CA TYR A 414 -13.32 10.82 25.70
C TYR A 414 -13.16 10.23 27.12
N TRP A 415 -13.85 9.13 27.38
CA TRP A 415 -13.80 8.41 28.66
C TRP A 415 -12.35 8.03 29.02
N ARG A 416 -11.92 8.41 30.23
CA ARG A 416 -10.59 8.14 30.80
C ARG A 416 -9.39 8.54 29.92
N ASN A 417 -9.58 9.51 29.03
CA ASN A 417 -8.54 10.00 28.13
C ASN A 417 -8.52 11.53 28.15
N ASP A 418 -8.00 12.07 29.26
CA ASP A 418 -8.00 13.50 29.58
C ASP A 418 -7.13 14.30 28.59
N GLU A 419 -6.00 13.75 28.16
CA GLU A 419 -5.09 14.35 27.18
C GLU A 419 -5.76 14.56 25.82
N ALA A 420 -6.40 13.51 25.28
CA ALA A 420 -7.16 13.63 24.04
C ALA A 420 -8.43 14.47 24.22
N THR A 421 -9.00 14.51 25.42
CA THR A 421 -10.15 15.38 25.73
C THR A 421 -9.75 16.85 25.66
N GLU A 422 -8.70 17.27 26.37
CA GLU A 422 -8.21 18.64 26.34
C GLU A 422 -7.84 19.07 24.91
N THR A 423 -7.07 18.24 24.21
CA THR A 423 -6.54 18.54 22.86
C THR A 423 -7.64 18.64 21.79
N ILE A 424 -8.72 17.86 21.92
CA ILE A 424 -9.75 17.73 20.87
C ILE A 424 -11.02 18.49 21.22
N PHE A 425 -11.46 18.54 22.49
CA PHE A 425 -12.71 19.18 22.90
C PHE A 425 -12.53 20.58 23.50
N HIS A 426 -11.32 20.92 23.98
CA HIS A 426 -11.04 22.20 24.63
C HIS A 426 -10.10 23.10 23.83
N ALA A 427 -10.14 23.03 22.49
CA ALA A 427 -9.29 23.86 21.64
C ALA A 427 -9.73 25.33 21.59
N TYR A 428 -8.76 26.24 21.50
CA TYR A 428 -8.96 27.70 21.36
C TYR A 428 -8.20 28.20 20.14
N THR A 429 -8.75 29.18 19.42
CA THR A 429 -8.06 29.79 18.27
C THR A 429 -6.98 30.76 18.74
N SER A 430 -5.82 30.76 18.09
CA SER A 430 -4.65 31.56 18.49
C SER A 430 -4.82 33.06 18.19
N ASP A 431 -5.61 33.40 17.16
CA ASP A 431 -5.86 34.76 16.67
C ASP A 431 -6.71 35.62 17.61
N THR A 432 -7.68 34.99 18.29
CA THR A 432 -8.77 35.64 19.04
C THR A 432 -9.01 35.04 20.42
N ASN A 433 -8.36 33.93 20.75
CA ASN A 433 -8.54 33.17 22.00
C ASN A 433 -10.02 32.80 22.25
N GLU A 434 -10.77 32.50 21.19
CA GLU A 434 -12.13 32.00 21.30
C GLU A 434 -12.15 30.47 21.45
N GLY A 435 -12.98 29.96 22.36
CA GLY A 435 -13.17 28.54 22.62
C GLY A 435 -14.00 28.30 23.89
N PRO A 436 -14.13 27.04 24.35
CA PRO A 436 -13.58 25.84 23.72
C PRO A 436 -14.33 25.41 22.44
N PHE A 437 -13.62 24.77 21.53
CA PHE A 437 -14.14 24.12 20.31
C PHE A 437 -13.75 22.64 20.24
N LEU A 438 -14.63 21.83 19.65
CA LEU A 438 -14.31 20.50 19.14
C LEU A 438 -13.53 20.61 17.83
N ARG A 439 -12.29 20.11 17.82
CA ARG A 439 -11.51 19.80 16.62
C ARG A 439 -12.06 18.53 15.98
N THR A 440 -12.66 18.61 14.80
CA THR A 440 -13.28 17.42 14.16
C THR A 440 -12.26 16.47 13.53
N GLY A 441 -11.07 16.97 13.18
CA GLY A 441 -10.12 16.30 12.30
C GLY A 441 -10.54 16.24 10.82
N ASP A 442 -11.69 16.82 10.46
CA ASP A 442 -12.21 16.87 9.10
C ASP A 442 -11.89 18.24 8.46
N LEU A 443 -11.60 18.24 7.16
CA LEU A 443 -11.19 19.44 6.39
C LEU A 443 -12.35 19.97 5.55
N GLY A 444 -12.46 21.28 5.43
CA GLY A 444 -13.53 21.94 4.68
C GLY A 444 -13.35 23.46 4.53
N PHE A 445 -14.34 24.09 3.91
CA PHE A 445 -14.47 25.54 3.78
C PHE A 445 -15.94 25.99 3.95
N MET A 446 -16.17 27.30 4.11
CA MET A 446 -17.49 27.88 4.34
C MET A 446 -17.80 28.95 3.28
N ASN A 447 -18.63 28.63 2.28
CA ASN A 447 -19.03 29.58 1.24
C ASN A 447 -20.50 29.98 1.40
N ASN A 448 -20.81 31.28 1.42
CA ASN A 448 -22.17 31.82 1.62
C ASN A 448 -22.96 31.27 2.84
N GLY A 449 -22.27 30.72 3.84
CA GLY A 449 -22.87 30.08 5.02
C GLY A 449 -23.17 28.59 4.87
N GLU A 450 -22.85 27.99 3.73
CA GLU A 450 -22.88 26.55 3.43
C GLU A 450 -21.53 25.91 3.77
N LEU A 451 -21.53 24.74 4.44
CA LEU A 451 -20.30 24.00 4.78
C LEU A 451 -19.97 22.98 3.68
N PHE A 452 -18.77 23.07 3.12
CA PHE A 452 -18.25 22.09 2.17
C PHE A 452 -17.14 21.27 2.83
N ILE A 453 -17.27 19.94 2.84
CA ILE A 453 -16.25 19.02 3.39
C ILE A 453 -15.35 18.56 2.26
N THR A 454 -14.08 18.93 2.29
CA THR A 454 -13.08 18.56 1.27
C THR A 454 -12.37 17.25 1.61
N GLY A 455 -12.21 16.91 2.89
CA GLY A 455 -11.53 15.69 3.30
C GLY A 455 -11.35 15.52 4.80
N ARG A 456 -10.27 14.85 5.19
CA ARG A 456 -9.94 14.56 6.60
C ARG A 456 -8.44 14.62 6.81
N LEU A 457 -8.00 15.38 7.81
CA LEU A 457 -6.61 15.73 8.07
C LEU A 457 -5.69 14.51 8.25
N LYS A 458 -6.21 13.42 8.84
CA LYS A 458 -5.46 12.17 9.08
C LYS A 458 -5.61 11.10 7.99
N ASP A 459 -6.47 11.34 7.00
CA ASP A 459 -6.66 10.46 5.84
C ASP A 459 -5.99 11.07 4.58
N MET A 460 -5.69 12.38 4.59
CA MET A 460 -5.11 13.15 3.49
C MET A 460 -3.74 12.61 3.06
N ILE A 461 -3.54 12.46 1.75
CA ILE A 461 -2.35 11.86 1.16
C ILE A 461 -1.47 12.98 0.60
N ILE A 462 -0.34 13.26 1.24
CA ILE A 462 0.56 14.34 0.81
C ILE A 462 1.68 13.77 -0.04
N VAL A 463 1.74 14.11 -1.32
CA VAL A 463 2.80 13.66 -2.24
C VAL A 463 3.45 14.87 -2.91
N ARG A 464 4.78 14.97 -2.79
CA ARG A 464 5.62 16.05 -3.33
C ARG A 464 5.19 17.47 -2.89
N GLY A 465 4.45 17.60 -1.78
CA GLY A 465 3.91 18.87 -1.28
C GLY A 465 2.53 19.25 -1.83
N VAL A 466 1.87 18.36 -2.56
CA VAL A 466 0.49 18.50 -3.03
C VAL A 466 -0.40 17.57 -2.21
N ASN A 467 -1.56 18.05 -1.77
CA ASN A 467 -2.54 17.26 -1.04
C ASN A 467 -3.43 16.48 -2.01
N ARG A 468 -3.66 15.19 -1.76
CA ARG A 468 -4.60 14.34 -2.48
C ARG A 468 -5.60 13.75 -1.50
N TYR A 469 -6.90 13.89 -1.77
CA TYR A 469 -7.95 13.35 -0.90
C TYR A 469 -8.31 11.91 -1.32
N PRO A 470 -8.36 10.94 -0.38
CA PRO A 470 -8.65 9.55 -0.73
C PRO A 470 -9.95 9.32 -1.48
N GLN A 471 -11.02 10.08 -1.20
CA GLN A 471 -12.30 9.90 -1.90
C GLN A 471 -12.27 10.27 -3.40
N ASP A 472 -11.33 11.12 -3.82
CA ASP A 472 -11.12 11.54 -5.22
C ASP A 472 -10.40 10.40 -5.98
N ILE A 473 -9.40 9.80 -5.33
CA ILE A 473 -8.74 8.57 -5.79
C ILE A 473 -9.75 7.41 -5.83
N GLU A 474 -10.56 7.23 -4.78
CA GLU A 474 -11.62 6.22 -4.73
C GLU A 474 -12.70 6.46 -5.81
N GLN A 475 -12.92 7.70 -6.25
CA GLN A 475 -13.82 8.03 -7.35
C GLN A 475 -13.23 7.57 -8.69
N THR A 476 -11.99 7.98 -8.97
CA THR A 476 -11.19 7.53 -10.12
C THR A 476 -11.22 6.00 -10.26
N VAL A 477 -10.95 5.28 -9.17
CA VAL A 477 -10.98 3.80 -9.10
C VAL A 477 -12.36 3.22 -9.46
N THR A 478 -13.46 3.88 -9.09
CA THR A 478 -14.82 3.44 -9.41
C THR A 478 -15.30 3.82 -10.82
N GLN A 479 -14.58 4.69 -11.52
CA GLN A 479 -14.92 5.18 -12.87
C GLN A 479 -14.01 4.60 -13.97
N CYS A 480 -12.81 4.11 -13.65
CA CYS A 480 -11.78 3.68 -14.60
C CYS A 480 -12.13 2.53 -15.59
N HIS A 481 -13.25 1.81 -15.39
CA HIS A 481 -13.58 0.61 -16.17
C HIS A 481 -15.07 0.24 -16.02
N ASP A 482 -15.77 -0.13 -17.10
CA ASP A 482 -17.21 -0.45 -17.12
C ASP A 482 -17.65 -1.41 -15.98
N LEU A 483 -16.90 -2.49 -15.79
CA LEU A 483 -17.16 -3.50 -14.75
C LEU A 483 -16.99 -2.98 -13.30
N MET A 484 -16.43 -1.79 -13.11
CA MET A 484 -16.30 -1.12 -11.80
C MET A 484 -17.48 -0.20 -11.49
N GLU A 485 -18.42 0.04 -12.42
CA GLU A 485 -19.55 0.92 -12.18
C GLU A 485 -20.36 0.47 -10.94
N GLY A 486 -20.40 1.34 -9.93
CA GLY A 486 -21.12 1.10 -8.68
C GLY A 486 -20.39 0.20 -7.66
N MET A 487 -19.13 -0.17 -7.90
CA MET A 487 -18.31 -0.80 -6.86
C MET A 487 -17.92 0.22 -5.77
N THR A 488 -17.41 -0.24 -4.63
CA THR A 488 -16.78 0.64 -3.60
C THR A 488 -15.27 0.44 -3.61
N ALA A 489 -14.50 1.51 -3.41
CA ALA A 489 -13.05 1.45 -3.23
C ALA A 489 -12.61 2.13 -1.93
N ALA A 490 -11.38 1.85 -1.50
CA ALA A 490 -10.66 2.53 -0.44
C ALA A 490 -9.23 2.85 -0.92
N ALA A 491 -8.79 4.10 -0.77
CA ALA A 491 -7.43 4.54 -1.03
C ALA A 491 -6.71 4.83 0.29
N VAL A 492 -5.52 4.25 0.49
CA VAL A 492 -4.81 4.28 1.77
C VAL A 492 -3.29 4.36 1.57
N MET A 493 -2.60 5.18 2.36
CA MET A 493 -1.13 5.14 2.43
C MET A 493 -0.65 4.13 3.46
N ALA A 494 0.30 3.28 3.08
CA ALA A 494 0.87 2.26 3.93
C ALA A 494 2.39 2.19 3.82
N GLU A 495 3.07 2.03 4.94
CA GLU A 495 4.51 1.82 4.98
C GLU A 495 4.82 0.34 4.72
N VAL A 496 5.57 0.03 3.66
CA VAL A 496 5.94 -1.34 3.29
C VAL A 496 7.37 -1.38 2.76
N ALA A 497 8.26 -2.07 3.48
CA ALA A 497 9.71 -1.98 3.30
C ALA A 497 10.16 -0.51 3.31
N ASP A 498 9.88 0.15 4.44
CA ASP A 498 10.41 1.45 4.87
C ASP A 498 10.18 2.59 3.85
N ARG A 499 9.01 2.53 3.21
CA ARG A 499 8.47 3.54 2.29
C ARG A 499 6.96 3.59 2.41
N GLU A 500 6.38 4.79 2.49
CA GLU A 500 4.96 4.99 2.25
C GLU A 500 4.60 4.70 0.79
N ARG A 501 3.48 4.00 0.60
CA ARG A 501 2.98 3.47 -0.68
C ARG A 501 1.48 3.64 -0.79
N LEU A 502 0.98 3.98 -1.98
CA LEU A 502 -0.46 4.09 -2.22
C LEU A 502 -1.06 2.71 -2.50
N ILE A 503 -2.00 2.29 -1.66
CA ILE A 503 -2.73 1.03 -1.78
C ILE A 503 -4.20 1.31 -2.06
N ILE A 504 -4.73 0.62 -3.08
CA ILE A 504 -6.15 0.61 -3.44
C ILE A 504 -6.75 -0.74 -3.04
N VAL A 505 -7.82 -0.71 -2.25
CA VAL A 505 -8.67 -1.87 -1.97
C VAL A 505 -10.02 -1.63 -2.62
N ALA A 506 -10.34 -2.35 -3.69
CA ALA A 506 -11.55 -2.10 -4.48
C ALA A 506 -12.41 -3.35 -4.62
N GLU A 507 -13.72 -3.19 -4.47
CA GLU A 507 -14.66 -4.27 -4.77
C GLU A 507 -14.72 -4.50 -6.27
N ALA A 508 -14.81 -5.77 -6.69
CA ALA A 508 -14.98 -6.14 -8.09
C ALA A 508 -16.12 -7.15 -8.28
N PRO A 509 -16.74 -7.21 -9.47
CA PRO A 509 -17.66 -8.28 -9.82
C PRO A 509 -16.92 -9.61 -9.94
N ARG A 510 -17.68 -10.71 -9.93
CA ARG A 510 -17.13 -12.06 -10.14
C ARG A 510 -16.85 -12.29 -11.64
N ALA A 511 -15.74 -11.73 -12.10
CA ALA A 511 -15.24 -11.80 -13.47
C ALA A 511 -14.16 -12.89 -13.64
N LYS A 512 -13.71 -13.14 -14.86
CA LYS A 512 -12.57 -14.03 -15.14
C LYS A 512 -11.26 -13.37 -14.73
N ARG A 513 -10.22 -14.17 -14.51
CA ARG A 513 -8.89 -13.69 -14.09
C ARG A 513 -8.33 -12.57 -14.99
N LYS A 514 -8.52 -12.71 -16.32
CA LYS A 514 -8.13 -11.67 -17.28
C LYS A 514 -8.87 -10.36 -17.02
N GLU A 515 -10.20 -10.39 -16.95
CA GLU A 515 -11.05 -9.21 -16.72
C GLU A 515 -10.72 -8.52 -15.38
N LEU A 516 -10.35 -9.28 -14.34
CA LEU A 516 -9.85 -8.74 -13.06
C LEU A 516 -8.45 -8.10 -13.21
N THR A 517 -7.57 -8.68 -14.02
CA THR A 517 -6.24 -8.10 -14.32
C THR A 517 -6.36 -6.81 -15.15
N ASP A 518 -7.29 -6.80 -16.12
CA ASP A 518 -7.60 -5.62 -16.95
C ASP A 518 -8.15 -4.48 -16.09
N ILE A 519 -9.00 -4.78 -15.08
CA ILE A 519 -9.45 -3.81 -14.06
C ILE A 519 -8.27 -3.29 -13.21
N ILE A 520 -7.36 -4.16 -12.72
CA ILE A 520 -6.17 -3.70 -11.97
C ILE A 520 -5.31 -2.76 -12.84
N ALA A 521 -5.14 -3.08 -14.12
CA ALA A 521 -4.40 -2.24 -15.05
C ALA A 521 -5.09 -0.88 -15.28
N ALA A 522 -6.42 -0.85 -15.38
CA ALA A 522 -7.20 0.39 -15.48
C ALA A 522 -7.08 1.24 -14.20
N ILE A 523 -7.27 0.65 -13.02
CA ILE A 523 -7.12 1.31 -11.71
C ILE A 523 -5.76 2.00 -11.59
N ARG A 524 -4.67 1.29 -11.91
CA ARG A 524 -3.31 1.84 -11.84
C ARG A 524 -3.02 2.90 -12.90
N ARG A 525 -3.73 2.86 -14.04
CA ARG A 525 -3.58 3.82 -15.13
C ARG A 525 -4.29 5.13 -14.79
N GLU A 526 -5.59 5.11 -14.50
CA GLU A 526 -6.34 6.35 -14.34
C GLU A 526 -5.99 7.09 -13.05
N VAL A 527 -5.71 6.39 -11.94
CA VAL A 527 -5.22 7.06 -10.72
C VAL A 527 -3.86 7.75 -10.96
N ALA A 528 -2.99 7.17 -11.79
CA ALA A 528 -1.72 7.80 -12.14
C ALA A 528 -1.86 8.97 -13.15
N ILE A 529 -3.02 9.12 -13.79
CA ILE A 529 -3.33 10.20 -14.75
C ILE A 529 -4.13 11.31 -14.07
N GLU A 530 -5.29 10.99 -13.50
CA GLU A 530 -6.24 11.97 -12.91
C GLU A 530 -5.79 12.49 -11.55
N GLN A 531 -5.03 11.69 -10.78
CA GLN A 531 -4.62 12.01 -9.40
C GLN A 531 -3.09 12.20 -9.26
N GLU A 532 -2.36 12.13 -10.38
CA GLU A 532 -0.90 12.28 -10.50
C GLU A 532 -0.04 11.40 -9.55
N ILE A 533 -0.63 10.33 -9.00
CA ILE A 533 -0.05 9.50 -7.94
C ILE A 533 0.00 8.03 -8.37
N SER A 534 1.17 7.40 -8.23
CA SER A 534 1.36 6.00 -8.60
C SER A 534 0.72 5.06 -7.57
N VAL A 535 -0.13 4.14 -8.02
CA VAL A 535 -0.64 3.06 -7.18
C VAL A 535 0.39 1.93 -7.08
N ASP A 536 0.85 1.66 -5.86
CA ASP A 536 1.85 0.64 -5.51
C ASP A 536 1.24 -0.72 -5.14
N GLY A 537 -0.04 -0.76 -4.77
CA GLY A 537 -0.77 -2.00 -4.48
C GLY A 537 -2.25 -1.91 -4.85
N VAL A 538 -2.79 -2.99 -5.43
CA VAL A 538 -4.23 -3.12 -5.71
C VAL A 538 -4.72 -4.47 -5.22
N ALA A 539 -5.76 -4.49 -4.39
CA ALA A 539 -6.52 -5.69 -4.07
C ALA A 539 -7.93 -5.51 -4.60
N LEU A 540 -8.25 -6.25 -5.67
CA LEU A 540 -9.65 -6.50 -6.02
C LEU A 540 -10.20 -7.52 -5.05
N ILE A 541 -11.28 -7.17 -4.37
CA ILE A 541 -11.95 -7.99 -3.35
C ILE A 541 -13.40 -8.25 -3.74
N ARG A 542 -14.03 -9.22 -3.09
CA ARG A 542 -15.42 -9.59 -3.39
C ARG A 542 -16.38 -8.43 -3.09
N ARG A 543 -17.34 -8.16 -3.98
CA ARG A 543 -18.40 -7.17 -3.72
C ARG A 543 -19.16 -7.47 -2.42
N GLY A 544 -19.38 -6.44 -1.60
CA GLY A 544 -19.94 -6.52 -0.25
C GLY A 544 -18.95 -6.98 0.84
N SER A 545 -17.64 -6.82 0.65
CA SER A 545 -16.61 -7.26 1.61
C SER A 545 -15.56 -6.22 2.00
N ILE A 546 -15.59 -5.01 1.43
CA ILE A 546 -14.69 -3.94 1.85
C ILE A 546 -14.94 -3.59 3.33
N PRO A 547 -13.90 -3.47 4.18
CA PRO A 547 -14.07 -3.08 5.58
C PRO A 547 -14.84 -1.78 5.71
N LYS A 548 -16.07 -1.88 6.25
CA LYS A 548 -16.97 -0.76 6.50
C LYS A 548 -17.32 -0.66 7.97
N THR A 549 -17.56 0.57 8.44
CA THR A 549 -18.22 0.82 9.73
C THR A 549 -19.60 0.19 9.70
N SER A 550 -20.23 0.10 10.86
CA SER A 550 -21.61 -0.35 10.96
C SER A 550 -22.60 0.55 10.19
N SER A 551 -22.39 1.88 10.20
CA SER A 551 -23.13 2.83 9.36
C SER A 551 -22.89 2.63 7.86
N GLY A 552 -21.71 2.16 7.48
CA GLY A 552 -21.33 1.83 6.10
C GLY A 552 -20.18 2.65 5.52
N LYS A 553 -19.63 3.63 6.27
CA LYS A 553 -18.41 4.37 5.92
C LYS A 553 -17.26 3.40 5.66
N ILE A 554 -16.40 3.68 4.68
CA ILE A 554 -15.16 2.93 4.45
C ILE A 554 -14.23 3.04 5.68
N GLN A 555 -13.73 1.92 6.19
CA GLN A 555 -12.71 1.89 7.25
C GLN A 555 -11.32 1.81 6.62
N ARG A 556 -10.79 2.95 6.16
CA ARG A 556 -9.48 3.04 5.47
C ARG A 556 -8.35 2.38 6.27
N HIS A 557 -8.23 2.64 7.57
CA HIS A 557 -7.23 1.96 8.42
C HIS A 557 -7.39 0.43 8.41
N ALA A 558 -8.61 -0.10 8.47
CA ALA A 558 -8.85 -1.54 8.39
C ALA A 558 -8.60 -2.10 6.98
N CYS A 559 -8.79 -1.30 5.91
CA CYS A 559 -8.40 -1.68 4.55
C CYS A 559 -6.88 -1.80 4.42
N LYS A 560 -6.13 -0.82 4.96
CA LYS A 560 -4.66 -0.85 5.11
C LYS A 560 -4.21 -2.08 5.88
N GLU A 561 -4.69 -2.24 7.11
CA GLU A 561 -4.35 -3.34 8.01
C GLU A 561 -4.67 -4.72 7.39
N HIS A 562 -5.86 -4.90 6.80
CA HIS A 562 -6.24 -6.16 6.17
C HIS A 562 -5.45 -6.44 4.88
N PHE A 563 -5.00 -5.40 4.16
CA PHE A 563 -4.11 -5.57 3.01
C PHE A 563 -2.71 -6.02 3.46
N LEU A 564 -2.12 -5.32 4.43
CA LEU A 564 -0.81 -5.63 4.99
C LEU A 564 -0.75 -6.99 5.70
N THR A 565 -1.84 -7.42 6.31
CA THR A 565 -1.98 -8.75 6.94
C THR A 565 -2.51 -9.83 5.99
N HIS A 566 -2.77 -9.49 4.71
CA HIS A 566 -3.31 -10.39 3.68
C HIS A 566 -4.69 -11.02 4.03
N THR A 567 -5.43 -10.44 4.98
CA THR A 567 -6.74 -10.94 5.47
C THR A 567 -7.95 -10.46 4.64
N LEU A 568 -7.73 -9.65 3.59
CA LEU A 568 -8.77 -9.28 2.62
C LEU A 568 -9.26 -10.49 1.81
N PRO A 569 -10.57 -10.63 1.55
CA PRO A 569 -11.12 -11.71 0.71
C PRO A 569 -10.97 -11.37 -0.79
N VAL A 570 -9.72 -11.43 -1.25
CA VAL A 570 -9.25 -11.13 -2.60
C VAL A 570 -9.96 -11.95 -3.69
N LEU A 571 -10.14 -11.31 -4.85
CA LEU A 571 -10.45 -11.88 -6.16
C LEU A 571 -9.20 -11.88 -7.06
N GLU A 572 -8.44 -10.79 -7.06
CA GLU A 572 -7.10 -10.67 -7.67
C GLU A 572 -6.31 -9.60 -6.90
N ARG A 573 -5.00 -9.80 -6.71
CA ARG A 573 -4.11 -8.83 -6.04
C ARG A 573 -2.85 -8.61 -6.85
N TRP A 574 -2.39 -7.37 -6.85
CA TRP A 574 -1.11 -6.95 -7.37
C TRP A 574 -0.41 -6.02 -6.36
N VAL A 575 0.90 -6.13 -6.24
CA VAL A 575 1.75 -5.21 -5.45
C VAL A 575 3.08 -5.00 -6.17
N ALA A 576 3.66 -3.81 -6.02
CA ALA A 576 4.91 -3.40 -6.65
C ALA A 576 6.18 -3.99 -6.00
N TRP A 577 6.05 -4.93 -5.05
CA TRP A 577 7.16 -5.38 -4.20
C TRP A 577 7.31 -6.91 -4.05
N ASP A 578 6.36 -7.71 -4.52
CA ASP A 578 6.46 -9.19 -4.46
C ASP A 578 7.29 -9.78 -5.63
N GLU A 579 7.82 -8.96 -6.56
CA GLU A 579 8.67 -9.42 -7.68
C GLU A 579 10.12 -9.78 -7.29
N VAL A 580 10.45 -9.87 -5.99
CA VAL A 580 11.83 -10.16 -5.50
C VAL A 580 11.84 -11.14 -4.30
N GLN A 581 11.47 -12.40 -4.50
CA GLN A 581 12.01 -13.57 -3.76
C GLN A 581 11.75 -14.88 -4.55
N VAL A 582 12.81 -15.56 -5.00
CA VAL A 582 12.71 -16.90 -5.65
C VAL A 582 13.81 -17.88 -5.18
N SER A 583 14.95 -17.39 -4.64
CA SER A 583 16.09 -18.23 -4.25
C SER A 583 16.04 -18.80 -2.83
N GLU A 584 15.37 -18.13 -1.88
CA GLU A 584 15.36 -18.56 -0.46
C GLU A 584 14.53 -19.82 -0.20
N GLU A 585 13.53 -20.10 -1.03
CA GLU A 585 12.55 -21.16 -0.78
C GLU A 585 13.17 -22.58 -0.86
N ILE A 586 14.17 -22.75 -1.74
CA ILE A 586 14.95 -23.99 -1.91
C ILE A 586 15.80 -24.30 -0.66
N GLN A 587 16.24 -23.27 0.07
CA GLN A 587 17.08 -23.42 1.26
C GLN A 587 16.28 -23.98 2.44
N ARG A 588 15.06 -23.48 2.62
CA ARG A 588 14.16 -23.78 3.75
C ARG A 588 13.77 -25.25 3.79
N VAL A 589 13.33 -25.83 2.66
CA VAL A 589 12.90 -27.25 2.58
C VAL A 589 13.99 -28.26 2.97
N LYS A 590 15.28 -27.89 2.85
CA LYS A 590 16.40 -28.72 3.32
C LYS A 590 16.65 -28.62 4.81
N LEU A 591 16.57 -27.41 5.39
CA LEU A 591 16.69 -27.26 6.83
C LEU A 591 15.56 -28.05 7.48
N ARG A 592 14.33 -27.86 6.93
CA ARG A 592 13.02 -28.49 7.21
C ARG A 592 12.99 -30.03 7.12
N ARG A 593 14.03 -30.71 7.62
CA ARG A 593 14.13 -32.16 7.80
C ARG A 593 14.80 -32.72 9.11
N ALA A 594 15.54 -31.99 9.96
CA ALA A 594 15.87 -32.43 11.35
C ALA A 594 14.67 -32.79 12.32
N GLN A 595 14.17 -31.81 13.09
CA GLN A 595 13.04 -31.80 14.05
C GLN A 595 11.89 -32.85 13.99
N LEU A 596 11.38 -33.42 12.88
CA LEU A 596 10.32 -34.48 12.99
C LEU A 596 10.86 -35.60 13.89
N GLU A 597 12.11 -35.96 13.58
CA GLU A 597 12.81 -37.11 14.11
C GLU A 597 13.11 -36.92 15.61
N ALA A 598 12.96 -35.69 16.13
CA ALA A 598 13.05 -35.33 17.54
C ALA A 598 11.67 -35.15 18.21
N ALA A 599 10.75 -34.37 17.63
CA ALA A 599 9.47 -34.00 18.28
C ALA A 599 8.51 -35.18 18.52
N ARG A 600 8.72 -36.29 17.80
CA ARG A 600 7.87 -37.49 17.84
C ARG A 600 8.20 -38.46 18.99
N ALA A 601 9.08 -38.07 19.93
CA ALA A 601 9.64 -38.95 20.97
C ALA A 601 9.31 -38.58 22.44
N ASP A 602 9.14 -37.29 22.77
CA ASP A 602 9.41 -36.79 24.14
C ASP A 602 8.17 -36.53 25.03
N ALA A 603 6.95 -36.83 24.57
CA ALA A 603 5.71 -36.62 25.35
C ALA A 603 4.75 -37.81 25.24
N GLU A 604 4.96 -38.83 26.09
CA GLU A 604 4.07 -39.99 26.19
C GLU A 604 2.65 -39.59 26.68
N GLY A 605 1.61 -40.05 25.98
CA GLY A 605 0.32 -40.32 26.64
C GLY A 605 -0.83 -39.32 26.48
N LEU A 606 -1.29 -39.11 25.23
CA LEU A 606 -2.69 -38.84 24.88
C LEU A 606 -3.32 -37.50 25.38
N ALA A 607 -3.19 -36.45 24.57
CA ALA A 607 -4.32 -35.58 24.27
C ALA A 607 -4.99 -36.12 23.00
N VAL A 608 -6.14 -36.79 23.14
CA VAL A 608 -6.81 -37.49 22.03
C VAL A 608 -7.40 -36.49 21.05
N SER A 609 -6.80 -36.36 19.86
CA SER A 609 -7.59 -36.01 18.68
C SER A 609 -8.57 -37.16 18.42
N ASP A 610 -9.85 -36.83 18.21
CA ASP A 610 -10.90 -37.81 17.95
C ASP A 610 -10.44 -38.78 16.84
N PRO A 611 -10.56 -40.11 17.02
CA PRO A 611 -10.24 -41.08 15.96
C PRO A 611 -10.87 -40.73 14.59
N ILE A 612 -12.04 -40.09 14.58
CA ILE A 612 -12.72 -39.60 13.37
C ILE A 612 -12.00 -38.39 12.76
N VAL A 613 -11.43 -37.50 13.58
CA VAL A 613 -10.58 -36.37 13.14
C VAL A 613 -9.25 -36.90 12.61
N ARG A 614 -8.57 -37.77 13.36
CA ARG A 614 -7.26 -38.32 12.96
C ARG A 614 -7.36 -39.19 11.70
N GLN A 615 -8.42 -39.98 11.56
CA GLN A 615 -8.71 -40.72 10.31
C GLN A 615 -9.08 -39.80 9.13
N ARG A 616 -9.72 -38.65 9.39
CA ARG A 616 -9.91 -37.59 8.37
C ARG A 616 -8.60 -36.92 7.97
N THR A 617 -7.72 -36.61 8.92
CA THR A 617 -6.39 -36.04 8.65
C THR A 617 -5.58 -36.98 7.75
N VAL A 618 -5.50 -38.27 8.10
CA VAL A 618 -4.84 -39.28 7.25
C VAL A 618 -5.48 -39.36 5.86
N GLN A 619 -6.82 -39.39 5.76
CA GLN A 619 -7.49 -39.45 4.45
C GLN A 619 -7.25 -38.20 3.59
N LEU A 620 -7.26 -37.00 4.20
CA LEU A 620 -6.97 -35.74 3.52
C LEU A 620 -5.52 -35.71 2.99
N VAL A 621 -4.55 -36.24 3.74
CA VAL A 621 -3.17 -36.39 3.25
C VAL A 621 -3.11 -37.38 2.08
N ILE A 622 -3.78 -38.55 2.16
CA ILE A 622 -3.86 -39.51 1.04
C ILE A 622 -4.45 -38.85 -0.21
N ASP A 623 -5.55 -38.12 -0.07
CA ASP A 623 -6.26 -37.51 -1.18
C ASP A 623 -5.44 -36.36 -1.81
N LYS A 624 -4.67 -35.60 -1.01
CA LYS A 624 -3.73 -34.60 -1.52
C LYS A 624 -2.52 -35.19 -2.23
N ILE A 625 -1.94 -36.29 -1.73
CA ILE A 625 -0.89 -37.00 -2.46
C ILE A 625 -1.43 -37.52 -3.79
N ARG A 626 -2.67 -38.05 -3.83
CA ARG A 626 -3.33 -38.49 -5.08
C ARG A 626 -3.60 -37.37 -6.06
N GLU A 627 -4.00 -36.17 -5.61
CA GLU A 627 -4.29 -35.01 -6.46
C GLU A 627 -3.03 -34.54 -7.23
N ILE A 628 -1.85 -34.63 -6.60
CA ILE A 628 -0.56 -34.17 -7.15
C ILE A 628 0.15 -35.29 -7.94
N ALA A 629 0.33 -36.46 -7.33
CA ALA A 629 0.99 -37.62 -7.96
C ALA A 629 0.20 -38.24 -9.13
N ARG A 630 -1.13 -38.02 -9.14
CA ARG A 630 -2.09 -38.49 -10.14
C ARG A 630 -2.02 -40.00 -10.34
N ASP A 631 -1.76 -40.48 -11.56
CA ASP A 631 -1.87 -41.90 -11.89
C ASP A 631 -0.85 -42.82 -11.18
N ARG A 632 0.26 -42.27 -10.66
CA ARG A 632 1.21 -43.01 -9.80
C ARG A 632 0.62 -43.38 -8.43
N ALA A 633 -0.37 -42.63 -7.95
CA ALA A 633 -0.90 -42.71 -6.59
C ALA A 633 -2.24 -43.45 -6.43
N ARG A 634 -2.73 -44.13 -7.48
CA ARG A 634 -4.07 -44.75 -7.52
C ARG A 634 -4.38 -45.67 -6.32
N ASN A 635 -3.37 -46.33 -5.74
CA ASN A 635 -3.51 -47.28 -4.63
C ASN A 635 -2.72 -46.89 -3.36
N ILE A 636 -2.70 -45.61 -2.98
CA ILE A 636 -2.12 -45.18 -1.68
C ILE A 636 -2.99 -45.61 -0.50
N GLU A 637 -2.35 -46.13 0.55
CA GLU A 637 -2.86 -46.50 1.87
C GLU A 637 -2.10 -45.70 2.97
N PRO A 638 -2.57 -45.66 4.23
CA PRO A 638 -1.92 -44.89 5.31
C PRO A 638 -0.43 -45.21 5.55
N GLU A 639 -0.01 -46.44 5.29
CA GLU A 639 1.37 -46.90 5.47
C GLU A 639 2.18 -46.98 4.16
N THR A 640 1.69 -46.41 3.06
CA THR A 640 2.47 -46.29 1.83
C THR A 640 3.63 -45.33 2.06
N ASP A 641 4.87 -45.77 1.79
CA ASP A 641 6.04 -44.89 1.78
C ASP A 641 5.92 -43.92 0.59
N ILE A 642 5.85 -42.63 0.90
CA ILE A 642 5.61 -41.55 -0.07
C ILE A 642 6.87 -41.36 -0.95
N LEU A 643 8.02 -41.90 -0.54
CA LEU A 643 9.29 -41.71 -1.23
C LEU A 643 9.46 -42.67 -2.42
N GLU A 644 8.81 -43.83 -2.42
CA GLU A 644 8.84 -44.85 -3.49
C GLU A 644 7.86 -44.56 -4.66
N LEU A 645 6.97 -43.58 -4.52
CA LEU A 645 5.95 -43.22 -5.53
C LEU A 645 6.49 -42.56 -6.82
N ASP A 646 7.81 -42.57 -7.01
CA ASP A 646 8.55 -41.95 -8.13
C ASP A 646 8.12 -40.49 -8.40
N LEU A 647 7.95 -39.74 -7.31
CA LEU A 647 7.64 -38.30 -7.29
C LEU A 647 8.92 -37.48 -7.29
N ASP A 648 8.95 -36.37 -8.02
CA ASP A 648 10.12 -35.49 -8.02
C ASP A 648 10.20 -34.58 -6.77
N SER A 649 11.18 -33.67 -6.75
CA SER A 649 11.39 -32.76 -5.61
C SER A 649 10.35 -31.63 -5.50
N LEU A 650 9.73 -31.23 -6.61
CA LEU A 650 8.65 -30.25 -6.66
C LEU A 650 7.34 -30.87 -6.21
N GLU A 651 6.99 -32.05 -6.73
CA GLU A 651 5.76 -32.78 -6.38
C GLU A 651 5.69 -33.10 -4.87
N ARG A 652 6.84 -33.41 -4.25
CA ARG A 652 6.94 -33.63 -2.79
C ARG A 652 6.81 -32.34 -1.98
N MET A 653 7.30 -31.19 -2.49
CA MET A 653 7.07 -29.89 -1.86
C MET A 653 5.60 -29.47 -1.95
N GLU A 654 4.98 -29.64 -3.13
CA GLU A 654 3.58 -29.29 -3.39
C GLU A 654 2.62 -30.07 -2.48
N ILE A 655 2.89 -31.36 -2.23
CA ILE A 655 2.15 -32.19 -1.27
C ILE A 655 2.18 -31.57 0.13
N ILE A 656 3.36 -31.16 0.59
CA ILE A 656 3.57 -30.71 1.97
C ILE A 656 3.01 -29.29 2.16
N ALA A 657 3.24 -28.39 1.19
CA ALA A 657 2.60 -27.08 1.16
C ALA A 657 1.06 -27.19 1.14
N SER A 658 0.51 -28.11 0.35
CA SER A 658 -0.95 -28.36 0.31
C SER A 658 -1.52 -28.96 1.61
N ILE A 659 -0.69 -29.42 2.55
CA ILE A 659 -1.10 -29.90 3.87
C ILE A 659 -0.94 -28.78 4.91
N GLU A 660 0.12 -27.98 4.82
CA GLU A 660 0.33 -26.81 5.66
C GLU A 660 -0.75 -25.73 5.44
N ASP A 661 -1.12 -25.45 4.18
CA ASP A 661 -2.27 -24.59 3.82
C ASP A 661 -3.60 -25.14 4.35
N LEU A 662 -3.74 -26.47 4.45
CA LEU A 662 -4.98 -27.12 4.88
C LEU A 662 -5.20 -27.03 6.40
N TYR A 663 -4.11 -26.92 7.16
CA TYR A 663 -4.11 -26.81 8.63
C TYR A 663 -3.72 -25.42 9.15
N GLY A 664 -3.35 -24.49 8.27
CA GLY A 664 -3.10 -23.09 8.60
C GLY A 664 -1.80 -22.82 9.37
N ALA A 665 -0.86 -23.76 9.37
CA ALA A 665 0.41 -23.65 10.08
C ALA A 665 1.58 -24.12 9.21
N ARG A 666 2.68 -23.35 9.22
CA ARG A 666 3.98 -23.86 8.77
C ARG A 666 4.56 -24.74 9.87
N PHE A 667 4.86 -25.99 9.53
CA PHE A 667 5.77 -26.78 10.34
C PHE A 667 7.15 -26.12 10.37
N PRO A 668 7.94 -26.30 11.43
CA PRO A 668 9.18 -25.56 11.60
C PRO A 668 10.23 -26.07 10.62
N ASP A 669 11.22 -25.21 10.40
CA ASP A 669 12.31 -25.41 9.45
C ASP A 669 13.38 -26.41 9.93
N ASP A 670 13.01 -27.42 10.72
CA ASP A 670 13.63 -28.74 10.59
C ASP A 670 12.68 -29.97 10.51
N VAL A 671 11.39 -29.88 10.15
CA VAL A 671 10.49 -31.06 10.30
C VAL A 671 10.70 -32.28 9.33
N LEU A 672 10.51 -32.29 8.01
CA LEU A 672 9.99 -33.34 7.07
C LEU A 672 10.75 -34.66 6.56
N PRO A 673 11.39 -35.62 7.29
CA PRO A 673 11.84 -36.92 6.68
C PRO A 673 11.57 -38.19 7.48
N SER A 674 11.28 -38.06 8.77
CA SER A 674 10.65 -39.13 9.55
C SER A 674 9.16 -39.22 9.20
N MET A 675 8.64 -38.20 8.49
CA MET A 675 7.59 -38.34 7.50
C MET A 675 8.09 -39.18 6.31
N ARG A 676 7.89 -40.51 6.38
CA ARG A 676 8.09 -41.43 5.26
C ARG A 676 6.76 -42.03 4.77
N THR A 677 5.91 -42.49 5.68
CA THR A 677 4.55 -42.95 5.35
C THR A 677 3.48 -41.89 5.66
N VAL A 678 2.31 -42.00 5.02
CA VAL A 678 1.22 -41.01 5.08
C VAL A 678 0.74 -40.76 6.52
N ALA A 679 0.64 -41.80 7.34
CA ALA A 679 0.27 -41.68 8.76
C ALA A 679 1.25 -40.78 9.55
N GLN A 680 2.54 -40.81 9.20
CA GLN A 680 3.59 -40.03 9.87
C GLN A 680 3.53 -38.54 9.52
N VAL A 681 2.89 -38.19 8.40
CA VAL A 681 2.58 -36.81 8.03
C VAL A 681 1.44 -36.28 8.90
N ALA A 682 0.40 -37.10 9.12
CA ALA A 682 -0.75 -36.75 9.96
C ALA A 682 -0.36 -36.47 11.42
N ASP A 683 0.56 -37.27 12.00
CA ASP A 683 0.98 -37.18 13.41
C ASP A 683 1.42 -35.79 13.86
N SER A 684 2.23 -35.11 13.05
CA SER A 684 2.95 -33.91 13.51
C SER A 684 2.28 -32.60 13.12
N ILE A 685 1.22 -32.69 12.30
CA ILE A 685 0.20 -31.65 12.21
C ILE A 685 -0.43 -31.42 13.59
N GLU A 686 -0.75 -32.51 14.30
CA GLU A 686 -1.44 -32.46 15.60
C GLU A 686 -0.55 -31.93 16.73
N ILE A 687 0.78 -32.09 16.63
CA ILE A 687 1.76 -31.64 17.64
C ILE A 687 2.06 -30.14 17.54
N TYR A 688 2.12 -29.57 16.32
CA TYR A 688 2.69 -28.23 16.12
C TYR A 688 1.70 -27.05 16.29
N LEU A 689 0.42 -27.33 16.49
CA LEU A 689 -0.66 -26.34 16.57
C LEU A 689 -0.99 -25.88 18.00
N ALA A 690 -0.06 -25.99 18.97
CA ALA A 690 -0.40 -26.10 20.39
C ALA A 690 0.25 -25.10 21.40
N THR A 691 1.12 -24.15 21.01
CA THR A 691 1.82 -23.23 21.95
C THR A 691 2.02 -21.80 21.40
N ASP A 692 2.00 -20.77 22.26
CA ASP A 692 1.46 -19.43 21.90
C ASP A 692 2.09 -18.17 22.61
N ASP A 693 3.38 -18.16 22.98
CA ASP A 693 3.88 -17.29 24.08
C ASP A 693 4.78 -16.06 23.72
N LEU A 694 4.69 -15.44 22.52
CA LEU A 694 5.60 -14.33 22.12
C LEU A 694 5.00 -13.23 21.19
N ARG A 695 4.71 -12.01 21.72
CA ARG A 695 4.68 -10.72 20.96
C ARG A 695 5.05 -9.51 21.85
N PRO A 696 5.77 -8.46 21.33
CA PRO A 696 6.32 -7.34 22.14
C PRO A 696 5.53 -6.01 22.08
N THR A 697 6.00 -4.99 22.83
CA THR A 697 5.39 -3.66 23.05
C THR A 697 6.11 -2.50 22.32
N VAL A 698 5.52 -1.28 22.34
CA VAL A 698 5.95 -0.09 21.56
C VAL A 698 6.39 1.09 22.47
N PRO A 699 7.42 1.91 22.12
CA PRO A 699 7.94 3.01 22.95
C PRO A 699 7.31 4.39 22.71
N SER A 700 7.73 5.41 23.48
CA SER A 700 7.11 6.75 23.57
C SER A 700 7.89 7.93 22.97
N GLU A 701 9.05 7.71 22.33
CA GLU A 701 9.79 8.74 21.59
C GLU A 701 9.99 8.29 20.14
N ILE A 702 10.09 9.23 19.20
CA ILE A 702 10.48 8.92 17.82
C ILE A 702 11.93 8.40 17.84
N PRO A 703 12.21 7.16 17.42
CA PRO A 703 13.57 6.62 17.46
C PRO A 703 14.51 7.44 16.56
N GLN A 704 15.75 7.64 17.01
CA GLN A 704 16.77 8.33 16.20
C GLN A 704 16.96 7.69 14.81
N GLU A 705 16.65 6.40 14.71
CA GLU A 705 16.74 5.57 13.50
C GLU A 705 15.81 6.04 12.37
N MET A 706 14.78 6.84 12.70
CA MET A 706 13.82 7.42 11.75
C MET A 706 14.16 8.84 11.26
N PHE A 707 15.24 9.47 11.76
CA PHE A 707 15.61 10.85 11.36
C PHE A 707 17.11 11.18 11.36
N GLY A 708 17.93 10.45 12.13
CA GLY A 708 19.36 10.66 12.22
C GLY A 708 20.13 9.73 11.29
N PHE A 709 20.84 10.29 10.30
CA PHE A 709 21.64 9.50 9.35
C PHE A 709 22.65 8.52 10.00
N SER A 710 23.15 8.83 11.20
CA SER A 710 24.05 7.95 11.97
C SER A 710 23.34 6.77 12.65
N ALA A 711 22.01 6.81 12.75
CA ALA A 711 21.17 5.83 13.42
C ALA A 711 20.31 4.99 12.45
N LEU A 712 20.15 5.44 11.19
CA LEU A 712 19.58 4.66 10.08
C LEU A 712 20.11 3.21 10.09
N PRO A 713 19.25 2.17 10.09
CA PRO A 713 19.67 0.78 10.07
C PRO A 713 20.61 0.44 8.90
N GLU A 714 20.39 1.04 7.73
CA GLU A 714 21.19 0.85 6.52
C GLU A 714 22.60 1.44 6.68
N TYR A 715 22.71 2.62 7.30
CA TYR A 715 24.02 3.22 7.60
C TYR A 715 24.79 2.40 8.65
N ARG A 716 24.08 1.81 9.62
CA ARG A 716 24.67 0.88 10.59
C ARG A 716 25.16 -0.42 9.95
N GLN A 717 24.44 -0.98 8.99
CA GLN A 717 24.91 -2.14 8.21
C GLN A 717 26.18 -1.81 7.40
N VAL A 718 26.22 -0.64 6.74
CA VAL A 718 27.42 -0.15 6.04
C VAL A 718 28.61 0.04 7.00
N ARG A 719 28.36 0.42 8.26
CA ARG A 719 29.39 0.48 9.32
C ARG A 719 29.89 -0.90 9.74
N GLN A 720 28.99 -1.82 10.04
CA GLN A 720 29.32 -3.17 10.53
C GLN A 720 30.31 -3.91 9.62
N MET A 721 30.15 -3.79 8.29
CA MET A 721 31.08 -4.37 7.31
C MET A 721 32.49 -3.74 7.36
N ALA A 722 32.60 -2.44 7.63
CA ALA A 722 33.87 -1.75 7.78
C ALA A 722 34.56 -2.08 9.12
N ASP A 723 33.77 -2.22 10.19
CA ASP A 723 34.27 -2.52 11.52
C ASP A 723 34.79 -3.98 11.61
N GLN A 724 34.09 -4.95 11.00
CA GLN A 724 34.56 -6.35 10.87
C GLN A 724 35.90 -6.47 10.12
N LEU A 725 36.10 -5.68 9.06
CA LEU A 725 37.40 -5.63 8.37
C LEU A 725 38.50 -5.06 9.27
N GLY A 726 38.16 -4.03 10.07
CA GLY A 726 39.05 -3.46 11.09
C GLY A 726 39.47 -4.46 12.16
N GLU A 727 38.55 -5.30 12.65
CA GLU A 727 38.85 -6.39 13.61
C GLU A 727 39.81 -7.43 13.04
N LEU A 728 39.71 -7.73 11.75
CA LEU A 728 40.66 -8.60 11.02
C LEU A 728 42.00 -7.91 10.69
N GLY A 729 42.18 -6.63 11.06
CA GLY A 729 43.35 -5.83 10.72
C GLY A 729 43.47 -5.48 9.24
N LEU A 730 42.36 -5.56 8.49
CA LEU A 730 42.30 -5.27 7.06
C LEU A 730 41.74 -3.85 6.83
N PRO A 731 42.38 -3.01 6.00
CA PRO A 731 41.82 -1.71 5.65
C PRO A 731 40.53 -1.87 4.84
N ASN A 732 39.68 -0.85 4.84
CA ASN A 732 38.50 -0.85 3.97
C ASN A 732 38.94 -0.86 2.48
N PRO A 733 38.52 -1.84 1.66
CA PRO A 733 38.86 -1.90 0.23
C PRO A 733 38.09 -0.86 -0.61
N TYR A 734 37.12 -0.16 -0.03
CA TYR A 734 36.41 0.96 -0.62
C TYR A 734 36.96 2.30 -0.10
N PHE A 735 36.91 3.35 -0.91
CA PHE A 735 37.43 4.70 -0.61
C PHE A 735 38.94 4.83 -0.37
N GLN A 736 39.75 3.82 -0.73
CA GLN A 736 41.22 3.92 -0.73
C GLN A 736 41.72 5.11 -1.58
N VAL A 737 42.70 5.83 -1.05
CA VAL A 737 43.31 6.99 -1.72
C VAL A 737 44.26 6.54 -2.83
N LEU A 738 44.12 7.18 -4.00
CA LEU A 738 45.00 7.00 -5.16
C LEU A 738 45.82 8.27 -5.36
N ASP A 739 47.15 8.18 -5.24
CA ASP A 739 48.03 9.34 -5.34
C ASP A 739 48.31 9.68 -6.81
N GLY A 740 47.30 10.25 -7.47
CA GLY A 740 47.38 10.76 -8.84
C GLY A 740 46.99 9.74 -9.92
N PRO A 741 47.77 9.63 -11.02
CA PRO A 741 47.45 8.84 -12.20
C PRO A 741 46.97 7.40 -11.98
N THR A 742 46.02 6.95 -12.82
CA THR A 742 45.65 5.52 -12.92
C THR A 742 45.82 5.01 -14.36
N SER A 743 46.67 3.99 -14.52
CA SER A 743 46.97 3.35 -15.80
C SER A 743 47.24 1.85 -15.53
N ALA A 744 48.19 1.24 -16.25
CA ALA A 744 48.70 -0.11 -15.96
C ALA A 744 49.36 -0.24 -14.57
N THR A 745 49.84 0.86 -13.99
CA THR A 745 50.17 1.00 -12.57
C THR A 745 49.38 2.16 -11.94
N ALA A 746 49.40 2.23 -10.62
CA ALA A 746 48.87 3.35 -9.82
C ALA A 746 49.67 3.45 -8.50
N SER A 747 49.59 4.59 -7.81
CA SER A 747 50.00 4.69 -6.40
C SER A 747 48.79 4.52 -5.50
N VAL A 748 48.83 3.56 -4.57
CA VAL A 748 47.85 3.39 -3.49
C VAL A 748 48.59 3.64 -2.18
N GLU A 749 48.15 4.62 -1.40
CA GLU A 749 48.73 4.96 -0.09
C GLU A 749 50.27 5.11 -0.13
N GLY A 750 50.77 5.84 -1.14
CA GLY A 750 52.20 6.09 -1.38
C GLY A 750 53.00 4.91 -1.95
N LYS A 751 52.36 3.78 -2.27
CA LYS A 751 53.02 2.57 -2.82
C LYS A 751 52.60 2.33 -4.27
N GLU A 752 53.58 2.21 -5.17
CA GLU A 752 53.31 1.77 -6.55
C GLU A 752 52.83 0.31 -6.60
N VAL A 753 51.73 0.08 -7.33
CA VAL A 753 51.10 -1.24 -7.51
C VAL A 753 50.73 -1.48 -8.97
N ILE A 754 50.76 -2.74 -9.40
CA ILE A 754 50.22 -3.16 -10.71
C ILE A 754 48.70 -3.03 -10.64
N ASN A 755 48.11 -2.25 -11.55
CA ASN A 755 46.72 -1.83 -11.43
C ASN A 755 45.82 -2.55 -12.44
N PHE A 756 44.87 -3.32 -11.92
CA PHE A 756 43.78 -3.98 -12.66
C PHE A 756 42.39 -3.46 -12.23
N ALA A 757 42.34 -2.44 -11.38
CA ALA A 757 41.11 -1.86 -10.83
C ALA A 757 40.53 -0.70 -11.68
N GLY A 758 41.30 -0.16 -12.63
CA GLY A 758 40.93 1.04 -13.39
C GLY A 758 40.40 0.74 -14.79
N TYR A 759 39.34 1.46 -15.21
CA TYR A 759 38.71 1.31 -16.52
C TYR A 759 39.43 2.05 -17.67
N ASN A 760 40.60 2.64 -17.42
CA ASN A 760 41.39 3.42 -18.39
C ASN A 760 42.10 2.49 -19.40
N TYR A 761 41.34 1.72 -20.18
CA TYR A 761 41.82 0.56 -20.96
C TYR A 761 43.01 0.85 -21.89
N LEU A 762 43.07 2.06 -22.46
CA LEU A 762 44.14 2.50 -23.35
C LEU A 762 45.14 3.48 -22.69
N GLY A 763 45.00 3.74 -21.39
CA GLY A 763 45.84 4.67 -20.64
C GLY A 763 45.62 6.16 -20.95
N LEU A 764 44.66 6.51 -21.80
CA LEU A 764 44.53 7.83 -22.42
C LEU A 764 44.25 9.00 -21.47
N ALA A 765 43.72 8.75 -20.27
CA ALA A 765 43.60 9.79 -19.24
C ALA A 765 44.96 10.46 -18.91
N GLU A 766 46.07 9.77 -19.15
CA GLU A 766 47.42 10.25 -18.89
C GLU A 766 48.18 10.70 -20.14
N HIS A 767 47.57 10.62 -21.33
CA HIS A 767 48.25 11.00 -22.57
C HIS A 767 48.54 12.51 -22.60
N ALA A 768 49.73 12.90 -23.06
CA ALA A 768 50.18 14.29 -23.00
C ALA A 768 49.24 15.23 -23.78
N GLU A 769 48.83 14.83 -24.98
CA GLU A 769 47.90 15.58 -25.83
C GLU A 769 46.48 15.67 -25.24
N VAL A 770 46.01 14.63 -24.54
CA VAL A 770 44.69 14.62 -23.90
C VAL A 770 44.66 15.61 -22.74
N LYS A 771 45.71 15.62 -21.90
CA LYS A 771 45.85 16.60 -20.81
C LYS A 771 46.05 18.02 -21.34
N GLN A 772 46.82 18.20 -22.41
CA GLN A 772 47.02 19.52 -23.03
C GLN A 772 45.72 20.08 -23.60
N ALA A 773 44.93 19.28 -24.33
CA ALA A 773 43.63 19.68 -24.85
C ALA A 773 42.65 20.10 -23.73
N ALA A 774 42.65 19.37 -22.61
CA ALA A 774 41.85 19.73 -21.43
C ALA A 774 42.26 21.08 -20.81
N ILE A 775 43.57 21.34 -20.70
CA ILE A 775 44.12 22.61 -20.20
C ILE A 775 43.77 23.78 -21.13
N GLU A 776 43.93 23.61 -22.45
CA GLU A 776 43.59 24.63 -23.44
C GLU A 776 42.09 24.95 -23.45
N ALA A 777 41.22 23.96 -23.27
CA ALA A 777 39.78 24.18 -23.12
C ALA A 777 39.42 24.95 -21.84
N ILE A 778 40.11 24.70 -20.72
CA ILE A 778 39.95 25.52 -19.50
C ILE A 778 40.32 26.98 -19.77
N HIS A 779 41.42 27.23 -20.49
CA HIS A 779 41.83 28.59 -20.85
C HIS A 779 40.90 29.28 -21.87
N LYS A 780 40.38 28.54 -22.88
CA LYS A 780 39.49 29.10 -23.93
C LYS A 780 38.04 29.27 -23.48
N GLN A 781 37.52 28.37 -22.64
CA GLN A 781 36.07 28.19 -22.39
C GLN A 781 35.69 28.00 -20.91
N GLY A 782 36.66 27.96 -19.99
CA GLY A 782 36.42 27.77 -18.56
C GLY A 782 36.15 26.31 -18.16
N THR A 783 35.86 26.12 -16.87
CA THR A 783 35.70 24.78 -16.26
C THR A 783 34.28 24.22 -16.32
N SER A 784 33.27 25.02 -16.69
CA SER A 784 31.85 24.66 -16.59
C SER A 784 31.01 25.16 -17.77
N THR A 785 29.89 24.47 -18.01
CA THR A 785 28.80 24.93 -18.89
C THR A 785 27.89 25.94 -18.23
N SER A 786 27.85 25.96 -16.89
CA SER A 786 26.99 26.81 -16.04
C SER A 786 25.48 26.66 -16.27
N GLY A 787 25.03 25.56 -16.86
CA GLY A 787 23.60 25.25 -17.10
C GLY A 787 23.41 24.26 -18.24
N SER A 788 22.15 23.98 -18.59
CA SER A 788 21.83 23.22 -19.81
C SER A 788 22.27 23.98 -21.06
N ARG A 789 22.81 23.25 -22.04
CA ARG A 789 23.21 23.78 -23.36
C ARG A 789 22.05 24.45 -24.11
N LEU A 790 20.80 24.02 -23.86
CA LEU A 790 19.62 24.62 -24.50
C LEU A 790 19.37 26.06 -24.02
N ILE A 791 19.70 26.36 -22.76
CA ILE A 791 19.43 27.66 -22.10
C ILE A 791 20.70 28.52 -21.99
N SER A 792 21.85 27.93 -21.65
CA SER A 792 23.14 28.63 -21.50
C SER A 792 23.99 28.68 -22.78
N GLY A 793 23.51 28.05 -23.85
CA GLY A 793 24.14 28.05 -25.18
C GLY A 793 25.13 26.91 -25.43
N GLU A 794 25.10 26.42 -26.66
CA GLU A 794 26.06 25.46 -27.22
C GLU A 794 27.48 26.04 -27.29
N ARG A 795 28.50 25.22 -27.05
CA ARG A 795 29.91 25.56 -27.32
C ARG A 795 30.42 24.72 -28.49
N GLU A 796 31.31 25.32 -29.27
CA GLU A 796 31.91 24.74 -30.49
C GLU A 796 32.40 23.29 -30.27
N ILE A 797 33.17 23.08 -29.20
CA ILE A 797 33.83 21.81 -28.88
C ILE A 797 32.86 20.65 -28.55
N HIS A 798 31.65 20.95 -28.07
CA HIS A 798 30.61 19.94 -27.87
C HIS A 798 30.09 19.40 -29.19
N ARG A 799 29.89 20.29 -30.17
CA ARG A 799 29.44 19.91 -31.52
C ARG A 799 30.53 19.20 -32.31
N GLU A 800 31.80 19.58 -32.10
CA GLU A 800 32.95 18.82 -32.64
C GLU A 800 32.96 17.37 -32.11
N LEU A 801 32.85 17.19 -30.79
CA LEU A 801 32.83 15.83 -30.20
C LEU A 801 31.59 15.03 -30.60
N GLU A 802 30.42 15.65 -30.72
CA GLU A 802 29.21 14.98 -31.24
C GLU A 802 29.39 14.55 -32.71
N SER A 803 29.97 15.41 -33.54
CA SER A 803 30.22 15.08 -34.95
C SER A 803 31.26 13.96 -35.11
N GLU A 804 32.34 13.98 -34.32
CA GLU A 804 33.39 12.94 -34.38
C GLU A 804 32.94 11.62 -33.75
N LEU A 805 32.12 11.63 -32.69
CA LEU A 805 31.49 10.42 -32.14
C LEU A 805 30.54 9.77 -33.14
N ALA A 806 29.67 10.55 -33.79
CA ALA A 806 28.78 10.04 -34.85
C ALA A 806 29.59 9.43 -36.01
N LYS A 807 30.64 10.12 -36.49
CA LYS A 807 31.57 9.61 -37.52
C LYS A 807 32.33 8.35 -37.09
N PHE A 808 32.74 8.25 -35.82
CA PHE A 808 33.45 7.07 -35.30
C PHE A 808 32.52 5.86 -35.18
N MET A 809 31.30 6.07 -34.64
CA MET A 809 30.24 5.05 -34.57
C MET A 809 29.58 4.76 -35.93
N ARG A 810 29.83 5.58 -36.96
CA ARG A 810 29.21 5.53 -38.31
C ARG A 810 27.68 5.67 -38.30
N VAL A 811 27.15 6.47 -37.38
CA VAL A 811 25.73 6.82 -37.30
C VAL A 811 25.51 8.27 -37.72
N GLU A 812 24.25 8.67 -37.94
CA GLU A 812 23.91 10.00 -38.45
C GLU A 812 24.19 11.13 -37.45
N SER A 813 23.96 10.89 -36.16
CA SER A 813 24.05 11.93 -35.14
C SER A 813 24.35 11.38 -33.73
N SER A 814 24.80 12.26 -32.83
CA SER A 814 24.91 11.97 -31.40
C SER A 814 24.70 13.20 -30.52
N MET A 815 24.45 12.97 -29.23
CA MET A 815 24.39 13.98 -28.18
C MET A 815 25.24 13.58 -26.97
N LEU A 816 25.84 14.58 -26.32
CA LEU A 816 26.61 14.42 -25.08
C LEU A 816 25.75 14.62 -23.85
N MET A 817 26.00 13.80 -22.83
CA MET A 817 25.36 13.85 -21.51
C MET A 817 26.41 13.89 -20.40
N SER A 818 26.00 14.33 -19.21
CA SER A 818 26.87 14.53 -18.03
C SER A 818 27.51 13.24 -17.50
N GLY A 819 26.95 12.06 -17.81
CA GLY A 819 27.54 10.76 -17.52
C GLY A 819 26.84 9.61 -18.24
N GLY A 820 27.53 8.50 -18.49
CA GLY A 820 26.94 7.30 -19.11
C GLY A 820 25.83 6.64 -18.27
N HIS A 821 25.79 6.89 -16.96
CA HIS A 821 24.68 6.47 -16.08
C HIS A 821 23.41 7.24 -16.44
N ALA A 822 23.46 8.58 -16.34
CA ALA A 822 22.39 9.50 -16.71
C ALA A 822 21.95 9.38 -18.18
N ALA A 823 22.85 8.97 -19.09
CA ALA A 823 22.50 8.69 -20.49
C ALA A 823 21.50 7.54 -20.63
N ASN A 824 21.71 6.42 -19.92
CA ASN A 824 20.76 5.31 -19.89
C ASN A 824 19.44 5.74 -19.22
N GLU A 825 19.53 6.36 -18.03
CA GLU A 825 18.35 6.77 -17.25
C GLU A 825 17.45 7.73 -18.02
N THR A 826 18.03 8.80 -18.57
CA THR A 826 17.28 9.82 -19.29
C THR A 826 16.70 9.28 -20.59
N THR A 827 17.47 8.51 -21.36
CA THR A 827 17.03 8.05 -22.69
C THR A 827 15.90 7.03 -22.57
N ILE A 828 16.03 6.05 -21.69
CA ILE A 828 14.98 5.04 -21.48
C ILE A 828 13.77 5.68 -20.78
N GLY A 829 14.02 6.48 -19.73
CA GLY A 829 12.98 7.17 -18.95
C GLY A 829 12.13 8.17 -19.76
N HIS A 830 12.62 8.59 -20.93
CA HIS A 830 11.97 9.58 -21.79
C HIS A 830 11.33 9.02 -23.07
N LEU A 831 11.97 8.02 -23.71
CA LEU A 831 11.47 7.44 -24.97
C LEU A 831 10.30 6.45 -24.78
N LEU A 832 10.27 5.79 -23.62
CA LEU A 832 9.32 4.74 -23.25
C LEU A 832 8.33 5.28 -22.20
N ARG A 833 7.11 4.72 -22.16
CA ARG A 833 6.13 5.04 -21.13
C ARG A 833 5.19 3.87 -20.80
N THR A 834 4.33 4.03 -19.81
CA THR A 834 3.21 3.12 -19.52
C THR A 834 2.48 2.68 -20.81
N GLY A 835 2.37 1.37 -21.04
CA GLY A 835 1.83 0.77 -22.27
C GLY A 835 2.87 0.38 -23.32
N ASP A 836 4.15 0.70 -23.10
CA ASP A 836 5.29 0.14 -23.81
C ASP A 836 5.95 -0.99 -22.98
N LEU A 837 6.82 -1.79 -23.61
CA LEU A 837 7.59 -2.88 -23.00
C LEU A 837 9.09 -2.64 -23.13
N ILE A 838 9.85 -2.99 -22.09
CA ILE A 838 11.32 -3.02 -22.10
C ILE A 838 11.75 -4.45 -21.78
N LEU A 839 12.36 -5.11 -22.78
CA LEU A 839 13.03 -6.40 -22.63
C LEU A 839 14.53 -6.15 -22.50
N HIS A 840 15.15 -6.72 -21.48
CA HIS A 840 16.59 -6.55 -21.25
C HIS A 840 17.23 -7.82 -20.69
N ASP A 841 18.52 -7.96 -20.87
CA ASP A 841 19.31 -9.06 -20.31
C ASP A 841 19.26 -9.07 -18.77
N SER A 842 19.15 -10.25 -18.15
CA SER A 842 19.10 -10.38 -16.69
C SER A 842 20.29 -9.76 -15.94
N MET A 843 21.46 -9.64 -16.59
CA MET A 843 22.66 -9.00 -16.03
C MET A 843 22.85 -7.53 -16.43
N ALA A 844 21.86 -6.91 -17.10
CA ALA A 844 21.97 -5.54 -17.58
C ALA A 844 22.22 -4.53 -16.43
N HIS A 845 23.22 -3.66 -16.63
CA HIS A 845 23.69 -2.67 -15.66
C HIS A 845 22.57 -1.83 -15.04
N SER A 846 22.68 -1.52 -13.74
CA SER A 846 21.63 -0.89 -12.93
C SER A 846 21.05 0.41 -13.51
N SER A 847 21.85 1.20 -14.25
CA SER A 847 21.38 2.41 -14.95
C SER A 847 20.31 2.15 -16.04
N ILE A 848 20.34 0.98 -16.68
CA ILE A 848 19.30 0.52 -17.61
C ILE A 848 18.02 0.21 -16.82
N ILE A 849 18.17 -0.43 -15.66
CA ILE A 849 17.05 -0.79 -14.77
C ILE A 849 16.39 0.46 -14.18
N THR A 850 17.18 1.43 -13.71
CA THR A 850 16.65 2.73 -13.23
C THR A 850 15.95 3.48 -14.35
N GLY A 851 16.53 3.55 -15.56
CA GLY A 851 15.86 4.15 -16.72
C GLY A 851 14.54 3.47 -17.09
N ALA A 852 14.49 2.13 -17.04
CA ALA A 852 13.25 1.38 -17.24
C ALA A 852 12.20 1.68 -16.16
N ASN A 853 12.60 1.70 -14.89
CA ASN A 853 11.71 2.02 -13.77
C ASN A 853 11.17 3.47 -13.87
N LEU A 854 12.03 4.45 -14.22
CA LEU A 854 11.65 5.84 -14.41
C LEU A 854 10.68 6.05 -15.58
N SER A 855 10.73 5.20 -16.61
CA SER A 855 9.81 5.27 -17.76
C SER A 855 8.37 4.87 -17.41
N GLY A 856 8.16 4.03 -16.40
CA GLY A 856 6.86 3.39 -16.13
C GLY A 856 6.39 2.39 -17.20
N ALA A 857 7.18 2.13 -18.24
CA ALA A 857 6.94 1.04 -19.17
C ALA A 857 7.06 -0.32 -18.47
N ARG A 858 6.38 -1.35 -18.99
CA ARG A 858 6.48 -2.70 -18.40
C ARG A 858 7.88 -3.25 -18.68
N ARG A 859 8.63 -3.53 -17.62
CA ARG A 859 9.92 -4.22 -17.69
C ARG A 859 9.71 -5.74 -17.66
N ARG A 860 10.49 -6.50 -18.43
CA ARG A 860 10.67 -7.96 -18.25
C ARG A 860 12.12 -8.34 -18.58
N PRO A 861 12.88 -8.97 -17.66
CA PRO A 861 14.17 -9.55 -17.99
C PRO A 861 14.01 -10.80 -18.88
N TYR A 862 15.02 -11.11 -19.69
CA TYR A 862 15.25 -12.43 -20.26
C TYR A 862 16.59 -13.00 -19.73
N PRO A 863 16.79 -14.33 -19.72
CA PRO A 863 18.01 -14.96 -19.20
C PRO A 863 19.28 -14.50 -19.91
N HIS A 864 20.39 -14.47 -19.19
CA HIS A 864 21.65 -13.88 -19.67
C HIS A 864 22.10 -14.46 -21.02
N ASN A 865 22.22 -13.58 -22.01
CA ASN A 865 22.54 -13.85 -23.42
C ASN A 865 21.64 -14.89 -24.12
N ASP A 866 20.49 -15.27 -23.55
CA ASP A 866 19.53 -16.16 -24.20
C ASP A 866 18.57 -15.38 -25.12
N TRP A 867 19.01 -15.25 -26.37
CA TRP A 867 18.20 -14.64 -27.43
C TRP A 867 16.97 -15.49 -27.82
N ARG A 868 16.88 -16.78 -27.46
CA ARG A 868 15.75 -17.64 -27.83
C ARG A 868 14.56 -17.40 -26.92
N GLU A 869 14.76 -17.35 -25.61
CA GLU A 869 13.71 -16.92 -24.67
C GLU A 869 13.25 -15.50 -25.02
N LEU A 870 14.15 -14.57 -25.38
CA LEU A 870 13.76 -13.25 -25.90
C LEU A 870 12.86 -13.30 -27.15
N ASP A 871 13.19 -14.16 -28.12
CA ASP A 871 12.43 -14.35 -29.36
C ASP A 871 11.05 -15.00 -29.11
N GLU A 872 10.96 -15.98 -28.20
CA GLU A 872 9.72 -16.63 -27.76
C GLU A 872 8.83 -15.67 -26.95
N ILE A 873 9.42 -14.89 -26.03
CA ILE A 873 8.72 -13.78 -25.33
C ILE A 873 8.07 -12.85 -26.34
N LEU A 874 8.83 -12.40 -27.34
CA LEU A 874 8.32 -11.49 -28.36
C LEU A 874 7.25 -12.15 -29.24
N HIS A 875 7.40 -13.42 -29.60
CA HIS A 875 6.38 -14.16 -30.35
C HIS A 875 5.01 -14.13 -29.65
N ASP A 876 5.00 -14.37 -28.34
CA ASP A 876 3.78 -14.35 -27.55
C ASP A 876 3.21 -12.94 -27.38
N ILE A 877 4.01 -11.99 -26.85
CA ILE A 877 3.46 -10.74 -26.28
C ILE A 877 3.75 -9.47 -27.10
N ARG A 878 4.56 -9.51 -28.17
CA ARG A 878 4.96 -8.28 -28.92
C ARG A 878 3.77 -7.41 -29.34
N LYS A 879 2.68 -8.04 -29.77
CA LYS A 879 1.46 -7.37 -30.26
C LYS A 879 0.68 -6.61 -29.18
N ASP A 880 0.93 -6.90 -27.90
CA ASP A 880 0.17 -6.36 -26.77
C ASP A 880 0.72 -4.99 -26.28
N TYR A 881 1.80 -4.48 -26.87
CA TYR A 881 2.46 -3.23 -26.47
C TYR A 881 2.65 -2.26 -27.64
N ARG A 882 2.48 -0.96 -27.34
CA ARG A 882 2.59 0.14 -28.31
C ARG A 882 4.00 0.26 -28.88
N ARG A 883 5.02 0.31 -28.03
CA ARG A 883 6.44 0.16 -28.39
C ARG A 883 7.05 -0.98 -27.60
N VAL A 884 8.10 -1.58 -28.15
CA VAL A 884 8.98 -2.50 -27.40
C VAL A 884 10.41 -2.09 -27.64
N LEU A 885 11.19 -1.97 -26.58
CA LEU A 885 12.63 -1.77 -26.61
C LEU A 885 13.34 -3.04 -26.12
N ILE A 886 14.28 -3.56 -26.91
CA ILE A 886 15.26 -4.57 -26.50
C ILE A 886 16.51 -3.81 -26.03
N VAL A 887 17.07 -4.16 -24.87
CA VAL A 887 18.30 -3.53 -24.34
C VAL A 887 19.36 -4.58 -23.98
N ALA A 888 20.55 -4.44 -24.56
CA ALA A 888 21.72 -5.29 -24.26
C ALA A 888 22.99 -4.45 -24.03
N GLU A 889 23.99 -5.02 -23.35
CA GLU A 889 25.33 -4.42 -23.27
C GLU A 889 26.26 -5.05 -24.31
N GLY A 890 27.08 -4.24 -24.99
CA GLY A 890 28.05 -4.76 -25.95
C GLY A 890 29.10 -5.67 -25.30
N VAL A 891 29.53 -5.31 -24.08
CA VAL A 891 30.29 -6.17 -23.17
C VAL A 891 29.70 -6.02 -21.78
N TYR A 892 29.33 -7.12 -21.12
CA TYR A 892 28.80 -7.07 -19.77
C TYR A 892 29.91 -6.81 -18.75
N GLY A 893 29.74 -5.77 -17.93
CA GLY A 893 30.77 -5.30 -16.99
C GLY A 893 31.10 -6.27 -15.83
N MET A 894 30.40 -7.40 -15.72
CA MET A 894 30.60 -8.43 -14.68
C MET A 894 31.22 -9.73 -15.21
N GLU A 895 30.72 -10.27 -16.33
CA GLU A 895 31.23 -11.51 -16.96
C GLU A 895 32.34 -11.26 -17.99
N GLY A 896 32.31 -10.15 -18.71
CA GLY A 896 33.29 -9.83 -19.75
C GLY A 896 33.12 -10.59 -21.07
N ASP A 897 31.96 -11.22 -21.27
CA ASP A 897 31.46 -11.70 -22.55
C ASP A 897 30.76 -10.55 -23.33
N MET A 898 30.05 -10.88 -24.42
CA MET A 898 29.43 -9.93 -25.35
C MET A 898 28.00 -10.37 -25.70
N CYS A 899 27.10 -9.42 -25.98
CA CYS A 899 25.76 -9.76 -26.43
C CYS A 899 25.75 -10.43 -27.83
N PRO A 900 24.76 -11.31 -28.11
CA PRO A 900 24.57 -11.95 -29.41
C PRO A 900 23.96 -10.96 -30.42
N LEU A 901 24.71 -9.93 -30.79
CA LEU A 901 24.23 -8.80 -31.60
C LEU A 901 23.59 -9.20 -32.94
N PRO A 902 24.13 -10.16 -33.73
CA PRO A 902 23.50 -10.58 -34.98
C PRO A 902 22.08 -11.12 -34.77
N GLU A 903 21.88 -11.96 -33.76
CA GLU A 903 20.58 -12.54 -33.45
C GLU A 903 19.62 -11.50 -32.84
N LEU A 904 20.12 -10.57 -32.01
CA LEU A 904 19.33 -9.43 -31.51
C LEU A 904 18.83 -8.53 -32.64
N VAL A 905 19.64 -8.30 -33.67
CA VAL A 905 19.25 -7.56 -34.89
C VAL A 905 18.22 -8.34 -35.70
N GLU A 906 18.37 -9.65 -35.86
CA GLU A 906 17.35 -10.48 -36.53
C GLU A 906 16.01 -10.43 -35.78
N ILE A 907 16.02 -10.60 -34.45
CA ILE A 907 14.85 -10.51 -33.58
C ILE A 907 14.17 -9.13 -33.69
N ARG A 908 14.94 -8.03 -33.61
CA ARG A 908 14.44 -6.67 -33.79
C ARG A 908 13.78 -6.48 -35.16
N ASN A 909 14.44 -6.95 -36.22
CA ASN A 909 13.94 -6.87 -37.59
C ASN A 909 12.70 -7.77 -37.82
N ARG A 910 12.59 -8.91 -37.12
CA ARG A 910 11.46 -9.84 -37.16
C ARG A 910 10.23 -9.28 -36.44
N HIS A 911 10.39 -8.89 -35.18
CA HIS A 911 9.32 -8.45 -34.28
C HIS A 911 9.01 -6.95 -34.31
N LYS A 912 9.76 -6.16 -35.10
CA LYS A 912 9.58 -4.71 -35.24
C LYS A 912 9.63 -3.99 -33.89
N THR A 913 10.69 -4.26 -33.13
CA THR A 913 11.02 -3.55 -31.89
C THR A 913 11.97 -2.39 -32.19
N TRP A 914 12.33 -1.62 -31.17
CA TRP A 914 13.61 -0.92 -31.12
C TRP A 914 14.67 -1.83 -30.49
N LEU A 915 15.94 -1.63 -30.85
CA LEU A 915 17.11 -2.23 -30.20
C LEU A 915 18.04 -1.12 -29.69
N MET A 916 18.40 -1.21 -28.42
CA MET A 916 19.39 -0.36 -27.77
C MET A 916 20.60 -1.19 -27.35
N VAL A 917 21.80 -0.70 -27.71
CA VAL A 917 23.07 -1.32 -27.33
C VAL A 917 23.90 -0.35 -26.50
N ASN A 918 24.25 -0.78 -25.29
CA ASN A 918 25.11 -0.05 -24.38
C ASN A 918 26.59 -0.43 -24.62
N GLU A 919 27.29 0.45 -25.34
CA GLU A 919 28.71 0.35 -25.73
C GLU A 919 29.68 0.69 -24.57
N ALA A 920 29.20 0.90 -23.34
CA ALA A 920 30.00 1.45 -22.25
C ALA A 920 31.22 0.61 -21.81
N HIS A 921 31.38 -0.64 -22.24
CA HIS A 921 32.62 -1.43 -22.06
C HIS A 921 33.29 -1.84 -23.39
N SER A 922 32.66 -1.53 -24.53
CA SER A 922 33.03 -1.99 -25.88
C SER A 922 33.62 -0.88 -26.77
N LEU A 923 33.20 0.38 -26.59
CA LEU A 923 33.81 1.52 -27.26
C LEU A 923 35.28 1.67 -26.85
N GLY A 924 36.17 1.74 -27.84
CA GLY A 924 37.62 1.81 -27.67
C GLY A 924 38.25 0.51 -27.15
N THR A 925 37.55 -0.62 -27.22
CA THR A 925 38.06 -1.93 -26.74
C THR A 925 37.68 -3.11 -27.64
N ILE A 926 36.53 -3.08 -28.31
CA ILE A 926 36.00 -4.13 -29.20
C ILE A 926 36.01 -3.64 -30.66
N GLY A 927 36.13 -4.59 -31.60
CA GLY A 927 36.34 -4.31 -33.02
C GLY A 927 37.83 -4.13 -33.38
N LYS A 928 38.14 -3.95 -34.66
CA LYS A 928 39.52 -3.81 -35.19
C LYS A 928 40.09 -2.40 -35.02
N THR A 929 39.24 -1.38 -35.00
CA THR A 929 39.61 0.03 -34.79
C THR A 929 38.99 0.59 -33.49
N GLY A 930 38.41 -0.28 -32.66
CA GLY A 930 37.82 0.09 -31.37
C GLY A 930 36.41 0.68 -31.49
N ARG A 931 35.69 0.43 -32.59
CA ARG A 931 34.35 1.03 -32.83
C ARG A 931 33.21 0.35 -32.06
N GLY A 932 33.49 -0.72 -31.32
CA GLY A 932 32.49 -1.43 -30.52
C GLY A 932 32.03 -2.75 -31.15
N VAL A 933 30.91 -3.28 -30.67
CA VAL A 933 30.43 -4.62 -31.06
C VAL A 933 29.98 -4.69 -32.52
N HIS A 934 29.43 -3.61 -33.09
CA HIS A 934 29.03 -3.61 -34.51
C HIS A 934 30.22 -3.88 -35.45
N GLU A 935 31.41 -3.32 -35.16
CA GLU A 935 32.62 -3.59 -35.94
C GLU A 935 33.17 -5.01 -35.73
N HIS A 936 32.97 -5.59 -34.55
CA HIS A 936 33.37 -6.99 -34.29
C HIS A 936 32.51 -7.98 -35.08
N PHE A 937 31.18 -7.83 -35.04
CA PHE A 937 30.23 -8.71 -35.75
C PHE A 937 30.06 -8.37 -37.24
N GLY A 938 30.51 -7.19 -37.70
CA GLY A 938 30.35 -6.74 -39.08
C GLY A 938 28.95 -6.22 -39.42
N ILE A 939 28.20 -5.80 -38.40
CA ILE A 939 26.83 -5.28 -38.50
C ILE A 939 26.85 -3.79 -38.89
N ASP A 940 25.90 -3.36 -39.72
CA ASP A 940 25.70 -1.94 -40.01
C ASP A 940 25.07 -1.25 -38.78
N PRO A 941 25.70 -0.21 -38.19
CA PRO A 941 25.22 0.41 -36.96
C PRO A 941 23.88 1.16 -37.12
N SER A 942 23.35 1.32 -38.34
CA SER A 942 21.99 1.80 -38.60
C SER A 942 20.89 0.75 -38.38
N GLU A 943 21.23 -0.55 -38.22
CA GLU A 943 20.26 -1.58 -37.82
C GLU A 943 19.95 -1.57 -36.31
N ILE A 944 20.69 -0.78 -35.53
CA ILE A 944 20.49 -0.56 -34.09
C ILE A 944 19.88 0.83 -33.91
N ASP A 945 18.70 0.91 -33.29
CA ASP A 945 17.95 2.17 -33.15
C ASP A 945 18.63 3.16 -32.20
N ILE A 946 19.26 2.67 -31.12
CA ILE A 946 19.82 3.51 -30.05
C ILE A 946 21.19 2.98 -29.60
N TRP A 947 22.23 3.80 -29.71
CA TRP A 947 23.55 3.56 -29.11
C TRP A 947 23.72 4.42 -27.87
N ILE A 948 24.14 3.83 -26.75
CA ILE A 948 24.51 4.58 -25.53
C ILE A 948 25.92 4.18 -25.09
N GLY A 949 26.70 5.14 -24.58
CA GLY A 949 28.03 4.84 -24.06
C GLY A 949 28.56 5.85 -23.05
N THR A 950 29.79 5.60 -22.59
CA THR A 950 30.49 6.43 -21.60
C THR A 950 31.85 6.91 -22.12
N LEU A 951 32.22 8.13 -21.75
CA LEU A 951 33.53 8.71 -22.06
C LEU A 951 34.59 8.38 -20.98
N SER A 952 34.17 7.75 -19.88
CA SER A 952 34.99 7.54 -18.68
C SER A 952 35.84 6.25 -18.64
N LYS A 953 35.85 5.46 -19.71
CA LYS A 953 36.64 4.21 -19.78
C LYS A 953 37.78 4.33 -20.80
N ALA A 954 37.61 3.81 -22.02
CA ALA A 954 38.67 3.84 -23.03
C ALA A 954 39.11 5.27 -23.43
N LEU A 955 38.17 6.23 -23.42
CA LEU A 955 38.42 7.65 -23.74
C LEU A 955 38.99 8.48 -22.58
N GLY A 956 39.19 7.89 -21.39
CA GLY A 956 39.94 8.51 -20.29
C GLY A 956 39.40 9.83 -19.72
N SER A 957 38.11 10.14 -19.90
CA SER A 957 37.51 11.43 -19.56
C SER A 957 36.32 11.29 -18.56
N SER A 958 35.34 12.19 -18.61
CA SER A 958 34.03 12.04 -17.99
C SER A 958 32.91 12.38 -18.97
N GLY A 959 31.66 12.04 -18.65
CA GLY A 959 30.51 12.19 -19.53
C GLY A 959 30.01 10.87 -20.13
N GLY A 960 28.91 10.97 -20.87
CA GLY A 960 28.35 9.89 -21.68
C GLY A 960 27.78 10.43 -22.99
N PHE A 961 27.26 9.54 -23.82
CA PHE A 961 26.63 9.93 -25.09
C PHE A 961 25.46 9.01 -25.45
N VAL A 962 24.58 9.54 -26.30
CA VAL A 962 23.55 8.80 -27.04
C VAL A 962 23.80 9.05 -28.52
N ALA A 963 23.72 8.03 -29.38
CA ALA A 963 23.95 8.15 -30.82
C ALA A 963 22.95 7.28 -31.62
N GLY A 964 22.68 7.64 -32.87
CA GLY A 964 21.68 6.98 -33.71
C GLY A 964 21.30 7.82 -34.92
N SER A 965 20.02 7.78 -35.31
CA SER A 965 19.48 8.64 -36.37
C SER A 965 19.43 10.11 -35.97
N HIS A 966 19.35 11.00 -36.96
CA HIS A 966 19.16 12.43 -36.73
C HIS A 966 17.88 12.71 -35.92
N ASP A 967 16.75 12.10 -36.30
CA ASP A 967 15.44 12.27 -35.68
C ASP A 967 15.43 11.92 -34.18
N LEU A 968 16.12 10.83 -33.79
CA LEU A 968 16.25 10.42 -32.39
C LEU A 968 16.97 11.49 -31.57
N ILE A 969 18.09 11.98 -32.09
CA ILE A 969 18.98 12.90 -31.38
C ILE A 969 18.38 14.31 -31.32
N ASP A 970 17.68 14.75 -32.37
CA ASP A 970 16.97 16.03 -32.35
C ASP A 970 15.79 16.01 -31.37
N TYR A 971 14.99 14.93 -31.36
CA TYR A 971 13.92 14.74 -30.38
C TYR A 971 14.45 14.79 -28.95
N LEU A 972 15.50 14.04 -28.65
CA LEU A 972 16.10 13.99 -27.31
C LEU A 972 16.73 15.34 -26.90
N LYS A 973 17.42 16.05 -27.79
CA LYS A 973 18.00 17.37 -27.49
C LYS A 973 16.94 18.43 -27.12
N HIS A 974 15.73 18.33 -27.70
CA HIS A 974 14.64 19.26 -27.42
C HIS A 974 13.76 18.87 -26.22
N THR A 975 13.68 17.59 -25.86
CA THR A 975 12.65 17.10 -24.92
C THR A 975 13.19 16.31 -23.72
N ALA A 976 14.38 15.71 -23.80
CA ALA A 976 14.89 14.83 -22.75
C ALA A 976 15.41 15.62 -21.53
N SER A 977 14.76 15.43 -20.37
CA SER A 977 14.98 16.25 -19.16
C SER A 977 16.45 16.33 -18.71
N GLY A 978 17.20 15.22 -18.77
CA GLY A 978 18.63 15.14 -18.45
C GLY A 978 19.56 15.90 -19.41
N PHE A 979 19.05 16.42 -20.53
CA PHE A 979 19.76 17.38 -21.40
C PHE A 979 19.15 18.79 -21.27
N VAL A 980 17.82 18.91 -21.23
CA VAL A 980 17.08 20.18 -21.18
C VAL A 980 17.27 20.94 -19.86
N TYR A 981 17.42 20.24 -18.73
CA TYR A 981 17.53 20.87 -17.39
C TYR A 981 18.85 20.58 -16.65
N SER A 982 19.63 19.56 -17.05
CA SER A 982 20.91 19.26 -16.42
C SER A 982 22.06 20.12 -16.97
N ALA A 983 23.13 20.30 -16.20
CA ALA A 983 24.33 20.98 -16.66
C ALA A 983 25.09 20.14 -17.70
N GLY A 984 25.42 20.73 -18.85
CA GLY A 984 26.16 20.04 -19.90
C GLY A 984 27.59 19.68 -19.49
N LEU A 985 28.19 18.68 -20.14
CA LEU A 985 29.56 18.21 -19.90
C LEU A 985 30.59 19.37 -19.91
N SER A 986 31.56 19.37 -19.02
CA SER A 986 32.56 20.45 -18.94
C SER A 986 33.39 20.59 -20.23
N PRO A 987 33.85 21.81 -20.58
CA PRO A 987 34.72 22.01 -21.74
C PRO A 987 36.01 21.16 -21.67
N SER A 988 36.60 21.02 -20.48
CA SER A 988 37.80 20.21 -20.25
C SER A 988 37.60 18.72 -20.54
N SER A 989 36.53 18.11 -20.03
CA SER A 989 36.22 16.69 -20.30
C SER A 989 35.83 16.46 -21.76
N THR A 990 35.13 17.42 -22.36
CA THR A 990 34.79 17.38 -23.80
C THR A 990 36.05 17.40 -24.66
N ALA A 991 37.01 18.27 -24.35
CA ALA A 991 38.30 18.33 -25.04
C ALA A 991 39.14 17.07 -24.86
N ALA A 992 39.22 16.53 -23.63
CA ALA A 992 39.93 15.30 -23.34
C ALA A 992 39.36 14.11 -24.13
N ALA A 993 38.03 13.95 -24.16
CA ALA A 993 37.37 12.90 -24.92
C ALA A 993 37.56 13.06 -26.43
N LEU A 994 37.54 14.30 -26.96
CA LEU A 994 37.78 14.60 -28.38
C LEU A 994 39.22 14.28 -28.81
N ALA A 995 40.20 14.63 -27.98
CA ALA A 995 41.60 14.26 -28.20
C ALA A 995 41.80 12.74 -28.14
N ALA A 996 41.25 12.08 -27.12
CA ALA A 996 41.32 10.63 -26.97
C ALA A 996 40.69 9.88 -28.16
N LEU A 997 39.53 10.32 -28.65
CA LEU A 997 38.83 9.71 -29.79
C LEU A 997 39.66 9.81 -31.09
N LYS A 998 40.24 10.99 -31.35
CA LYS A 998 41.13 11.22 -32.50
C LYS A 998 42.41 10.39 -32.42
N LEU A 999 42.96 10.20 -31.21
CA LEU A 999 44.11 9.32 -30.99
C LEU A 999 43.78 7.83 -31.20
N ILE A 1000 42.57 7.36 -30.81
CA ILE A 1000 42.14 5.98 -31.10
C ILE A 1000 41.99 5.74 -32.60
N GLU A 1001 41.35 6.66 -33.34
CA GLU A 1001 41.21 6.52 -34.81
C GLU A 1001 42.56 6.56 -35.54
N ALA A 1002 43.58 7.22 -34.97
CA ALA A 1002 44.93 7.30 -35.53
C ALA A 1002 45.85 6.11 -35.18
N ASN A 1003 45.63 5.41 -34.05
CA ASN A 1003 46.55 4.39 -33.51
C ASN A 1003 45.82 3.05 -33.21
N PRO A 1004 45.27 2.35 -34.22
CA PRO A 1004 44.48 1.13 -34.03
C PRO A 1004 45.28 -0.05 -33.45
N GLU A 1005 46.62 -0.02 -33.50
CA GLU A 1005 47.46 -1.05 -32.90
C GLU A 1005 47.38 -1.10 -31.37
N TRP A 1006 46.91 -0.02 -30.72
CA TRP A 1006 46.61 -0.03 -29.28
C TRP A 1006 45.46 -0.97 -28.92
N ILE A 1007 44.46 -1.09 -29.80
CA ILE A 1007 43.34 -2.03 -29.66
C ILE A 1007 43.86 -3.47 -29.79
N ALA A 1008 44.66 -3.74 -30.83
CA ALA A 1008 45.29 -5.06 -31.02
C ALA A 1008 46.24 -5.43 -29.84
N LYS A 1009 46.92 -4.45 -29.24
CA LYS A 1009 47.76 -4.62 -28.05
C LYS A 1009 46.92 -4.91 -26.79
N LEU A 1010 45.76 -4.26 -26.63
CA LEU A 1010 44.79 -4.55 -25.57
C LEU A 1010 44.26 -5.98 -25.68
N HIS A 1011 43.90 -6.42 -26.90
CA HIS A 1011 43.46 -7.81 -27.15
C HIS A 1011 44.52 -8.83 -26.77
N GLN A 1012 45.77 -8.67 -27.25
CA GLN A 1012 46.89 -9.55 -26.90
C GLN A 1012 47.16 -9.63 -25.38
N ASN A 1013 47.01 -8.52 -24.66
CA ASN A 1013 47.14 -8.51 -23.21
C ASN A 1013 45.98 -9.26 -22.53
N SER A 1014 44.76 -9.08 -23.02
CA SER A 1014 43.54 -9.67 -22.44
C SER A 1014 43.48 -11.19 -22.68
N GLU A 1015 43.87 -11.62 -23.89
CA GLU A 1015 44.12 -13.01 -24.23
C GLU A 1015 45.15 -13.63 -23.28
N LEU A 1016 46.32 -13.00 -23.10
CA LEU A 1016 47.37 -13.49 -22.22
C LEU A 1016 46.92 -13.62 -20.74
N VAL A 1017 46.07 -12.71 -20.25
CA VAL A 1017 45.47 -12.79 -18.91
C VAL A 1017 44.57 -14.03 -18.80
N ARG A 1018 43.63 -14.23 -19.72
CA ARG A 1018 42.74 -15.40 -19.75
C ARG A 1018 43.50 -16.71 -19.89
N ASP A 1019 44.48 -16.74 -20.78
CA ASP A 1019 45.23 -17.92 -21.14
C ASP A 1019 46.12 -18.41 -19.97
N LEU A 1020 46.72 -17.48 -19.23
CA LEU A 1020 47.45 -17.80 -17.98
C LEU A 1020 46.50 -18.17 -16.83
N ALA A 1021 45.35 -17.49 -16.70
CA ALA A 1021 44.37 -17.81 -15.66
C ALA A 1021 43.81 -19.23 -15.81
N LYS A 1022 43.41 -19.61 -17.04
CA LYS A 1022 42.99 -20.99 -17.37
C LYS A 1022 44.09 -22.01 -17.06
N LYS A 1023 45.35 -21.72 -17.45
CA LYS A 1023 46.52 -22.59 -17.16
C LYS A 1023 46.86 -22.70 -15.67
N ALA A 1024 46.47 -21.72 -14.86
CA ALA A 1024 46.62 -21.71 -13.41
C ALA A 1024 45.42 -22.31 -12.65
N GLY A 1025 44.40 -22.82 -13.35
CA GLY A 1025 43.20 -23.41 -12.73
C GLY A 1025 42.22 -22.40 -12.15
N LEU A 1026 42.29 -21.13 -12.55
CA LEU A 1026 41.38 -20.08 -12.10
C LEU A 1026 40.11 -20.05 -12.97
N ASN A 1027 38.94 -19.93 -12.35
CA ASN A 1027 37.66 -19.77 -13.05
C ASN A 1027 37.53 -18.34 -13.57
N ILE A 1028 37.38 -18.16 -14.89
CA ILE A 1028 37.33 -16.84 -15.54
C ILE A 1028 35.92 -16.38 -15.98
N GLY A 1029 34.86 -17.07 -15.55
CA GLY A 1029 33.49 -16.78 -15.98
C GLY A 1029 33.31 -16.91 -17.51
N GLY A 1030 32.42 -16.09 -18.08
CA GLY A 1030 32.15 -16.05 -19.52
C GLY A 1030 33.20 -15.35 -20.40
N SER A 1031 34.27 -14.78 -19.84
CA SER A 1031 35.18 -13.88 -20.58
C SER A 1031 35.90 -14.56 -21.77
N GLU A 1032 35.54 -14.14 -22.99
CA GLU A 1032 36.16 -14.64 -24.24
C GLU A 1032 37.12 -13.65 -24.89
N LEU A 1033 36.68 -12.42 -25.16
CA LEU A 1033 37.41 -11.44 -25.99
C LEU A 1033 37.65 -10.07 -25.34
N SER A 1034 36.80 -9.62 -24.42
CA SER A 1034 36.85 -8.27 -23.85
C SER A 1034 38.09 -7.99 -22.96
N PRO A 1035 38.37 -6.73 -22.57
CA PRO A 1035 39.37 -6.41 -21.54
C PRO A 1035 38.86 -6.57 -20.10
N VAL A 1036 37.67 -7.16 -19.91
CA VAL A 1036 37.12 -7.52 -18.60
C VAL A 1036 37.35 -9.01 -18.40
N VAL A 1037 38.18 -9.40 -17.43
CA VAL A 1037 38.37 -10.79 -17.04
C VAL A 1037 37.99 -10.93 -15.57
N PRO A 1038 36.82 -11.49 -15.22
CA PRO A 1038 36.52 -11.83 -13.85
C PRO A 1038 37.36 -13.04 -13.43
N ILE A 1039 37.55 -13.18 -12.12
CA ILE A 1039 38.09 -14.38 -11.49
C ILE A 1039 37.08 -14.78 -10.42
N ILE A 1040 36.29 -15.81 -10.70
CA ILE A 1040 35.22 -16.26 -9.80
C ILE A 1040 35.86 -17.02 -8.63
N VAL A 1041 35.54 -16.55 -7.42
CA VAL A 1041 36.05 -17.05 -6.13
C VAL A 1041 34.95 -17.84 -5.41
N GLY A 1042 33.70 -17.38 -5.50
CA GLY A 1042 32.51 -18.07 -4.98
C GLY A 1042 32.26 -17.94 -3.48
N ASP A 1043 32.95 -17.00 -2.82
CA ASP A 1043 32.80 -16.62 -1.42
C ASP A 1043 33.24 -15.16 -1.27
N SER A 1044 32.41 -14.30 -0.69
CA SER A 1044 32.63 -12.85 -0.58
C SER A 1044 33.76 -12.51 0.39
N MET A 1045 33.85 -13.20 1.53
CA MET A 1045 34.87 -12.93 2.54
C MET A 1045 36.26 -13.32 2.02
N MET A 1046 36.36 -14.48 1.38
CA MET A 1046 37.55 -14.99 0.70
C MET A 1046 37.93 -14.11 -0.50
N THR A 1047 36.96 -13.58 -1.24
CA THR A 1047 37.20 -12.58 -2.31
C THR A 1047 37.84 -11.31 -1.73
N MET A 1048 37.33 -10.81 -0.61
CA MET A 1048 37.84 -9.63 0.09
C MET A 1048 39.27 -9.86 0.61
N ILE A 1049 39.52 -11.00 1.26
CA ILE A 1049 40.83 -11.39 1.79
C ILE A 1049 41.85 -11.59 0.64
N LEU A 1050 41.43 -12.20 -0.47
CA LEU A 1050 42.28 -12.40 -1.65
C LEU A 1050 42.66 -11.06 -2.30
N ALA A 1051 41.71 -10.12 -2.42
CA ALA A 1051 41.98 -8.76 -2.88
C ALA A 1051 42.99 -8.03 -1.99
N GLN A 1052 42.83 -8.10 -0.66
CA GLN A 1052 43.75 -7.47 0.29
C GLN A 1052 45.14 -8.12 0.28
N LYS A 1053 45.23 -9.46 0.24
CA LYS A 1053 46.51 -10.18 0.12
C LYS A 1053 47.22 -9.83 -1.20
N LEU A 1054 46.48 -9.64 -2.31
CA LEU A 1054 47.03 -9.16 -3.58
C LEU A 1054 47.56 -7.71 -3.51
N LEU A 1055 46.83 -6.81 -2.86
CA LEU A 1055 47.25 -5.40 -2.70
C LEU A 1055 48.49 -5.28 -1.80
N ALA A 1056 48.57 -6.09 -0.73
CA ALA A 1056 49.77 -6.25 0.08
C ALA A 1056 50.96 -6.74 -0.78
N ASP A 1057 50.74 -7.70 -1.67
CA ASP A 1057 51.71 -8.15 -2.67
C ASP A 1057 51.97 -7.13 -3.81
N GLY A 1058 51.26 -6.00 -3.87
CA GLY A 1058 51.47 -4.94 -4.86
C GLY A 1058 50.67 -5.11 -6.17
N VAL A 1059 49.51 -5.75 -6.11
CA VAL A 1059 48.55 -5.89 -7.21
C VAL A 1059 47.18 -5.36 -6.78
N ASN A 1060 46.72 -4.27 -7.37
CA ASN A 1060 45.41 -3.69 -7.11
C ASN A 1060 44.36 -4.30 -8.05
N ALA A 1061 43.58 -5.25 -7.52
CA ALA A 1061 42.38 -5.81 -8.16
C ALA A 1061 41.20 -5.65 -7.19
N ARG A 1062 40.05 -5.15 -7.68
CA ARG A 1062 38.90 -4.86 -6.81
C ARG A 1062 38.02 -6.11 -6.62
N PRO A 1063 37.57 -6.39 -5.39
CA PRO A 1063 36.57 -7.40 -5.11
C PRO A 1063 35.19 -6.93 -5.58
N LEU A 1064 34.34 -7.89 -5.92
CA LEU A 1064 32.90 -7.72 -6.14
C LEU A 1064 32.20 -8.88 -5.43
N THR A 1065 31.34 -8.54 -4.48
CA THR A 1065 30.82 -9.43 -3.43
C THR A 1065 29.33 -9.19 -3.22
N TYR A 1066 28.67 -10.02 -2.42
CA TYR A 1066 27.29 -9.79 -1.99
C TYR A 1066 27.13 -8.40 -1.34
N PRO A 1067 26.03 -7.65 -1.60
CA PRO A 1067 24.91 -7.97 -2.50
C PRO A 1067 25.10 -7.53 -3.96
N ALA A 1068 26.28 -7.05 -4.37
CA ALA A 1068 26.55 -6.55 -5.73
C ALA A 1068 26.71 -7.66 -6.79
N VAL A 1069 26.94 -8.90 -6.34
CA VAL A 1069 26.77 -10.18 -7.07
C VAL A 1069 26.28 -11.22 -6.05
N GLU A 1070 25.76 -12.35 -6.51
CA GLU A 1070 25.47 -13.49 -5.62
C GLU A 1070 26.74 -14.00 -4.92
N GLU A 1071 26.59 -14.62 -3.75
CA GLU A 1071 27.72 -15.11 -2.93
C GLU A 1071 28.58 -16.13 -3.68
N SER A 1072 27.92 -17.11 -4.31
CA SER A 1072 28.49 -18.11 -5.24
C SER A 1072 29.14 -17.50 -6.49
N ALA A 1073 28.82 -16.24 -6.80
CA ALA A 1073 29.31 -15.48 -7.94
C ALA A 1073 30.34 -14.39 -7.53
N ALA A 1074 30.71 -14.32 -6.24
CA ALA A 1074 31.72 -13.39 -5.72
C ALA A 1074 33.06 -13.58 -6.45
N ARG A 1075 33.69 -12.45 -6.80
CA ARG A 1075 34.75 -12.43 -7.83
C ARG A 1075 35.70 -11.25 -7.67
N LEU A 1076 36.93 -11.42 -8.13
CA LEU A 1076 37.78 -10.28 -8.49
C LEU A 1076 37.47 -9.88 -9.94
N ARG A 1077 37.51 -8.59 -10.28
CA ARG A 1077 37.51 -8.14 -11.68
C ARG A 1077 38.87 -7.61 -12.07
N LEU A 1078 39.46 -8.17 -13.13
CA LEU A 1078 40.69 -7.71 -13.73
C LEU A 1078 40.35 -6.90 -14.99
N PHE A 1079 40.53 -5.59 -14.91
CA PHE A 1079 40.45 -4.69 -16.06
C PHE A 1079 41.83 -4.58 -16.70
N VAL A 1080 41.95 -5.12 -17.92
CA VAL A 1080 43.22 -5.23 -18.63
C VAL A 1080 43.54 -3.93 -19.37
N ASN A 1081 44.80 -3.52 -19.38
CA ASN A 1081 45.28 -2.27 -19.96
C ASN A 1081 46.22 -2.54 -21.14
N ALA A 1082 46.17 -1.75 -22.20
CA ALA A 1082 47.11 -1.81 -23.32
C ALA A 1082 48.57 -1.60 -22.87
N HIS A 1083 48.81 -0.84 -21.80
CA HIS A 1083 50.13 -0.59 -21.24
C HIS A 1083 50.62 -1.68 -20.26
N HIS A 1084 49.82 -2.70 -19.90
CA HIS A 1084 50.33 -3.80 -19.08
C HIS A 1084 51.46 -4.54 -19.81
N THR A 1085 52.56 -4.79 -19.11
CA THR A 1085 53.66 -5.60 -19.63
C THR A 1085 53.33 -7.10 -19.50
N LYS A 1086 53.92 -7.93 -20.35
CA LYS A 1086 53.72 -9.40 -20.29
C LYS A 1086 54.17 -9.98 -18.95
N ASP A 1087 55.11 -9.33 -18.27
CA ASP A 1087 55.65 -9.78 -16.98
C ASP A 1087 54.83 -9.28 -15.79
N GLN A 1088 54.25 -8.08 -15.84
CA GLN A 1088 53.21 -7.65 -14.89
C GLN A 1088 52.01 -8.60 -14.89
N ILE A 1089 51.55 -9.01 -16.08
CA ILE A 1089 50.44 -9.97 -16.25
C ILE A 1089 50.82 -11.33 -15.64
N ARG A 1090 51.99 -11.89 -15.99
CA ARG A 1090 52.48 -13.16 -15.40
C ARG A 1090 52.63 -13.10 -13.89
N GLN A 1091 53.23 -12.01 -13.38
CA GLN A 1091 53.44 -11.83 -11.94
C GLN A 1091 52.10 -11.76 -11.18
N THR A 1092 51.11 -11.08 -11.75
CA THR A 1092 49.75 -10.99 -11.20
C THR A 1092 49.06 -12.35 -11.13
N ILE A 1093 49.01 -13.09 -12.24
CA ILE A 1093 48.33 -14.39 -12.27
C ILE A 1093 49.04 -15.42 -11.38
N ASN A 1094 50.37 -15.43 -11.35
CA ASN A 1094 51.14 -16.30 -10.47
C ASN A 1094 50.88 -16.01 -8.97
N LYS A 1095 50.83 -14.73 -8.58
CA LYS A 1095 50.48 -14.31 -7.21
C LYS A 1095 49.05 -14.72 -6.85
N LEU A 1096 48.09 -14.38 -7.70
CA LEU A 1096 46.68 -14.72 -7.55
C LEU A 1096 46.47 -16.23 -7.35
N ALA A 1097 47.05 -17.06 -8.21
CA ALA A 1097 46.93 -18.52 -8.10
C ALA A 1097 47.61 -19.07 -6.84
N ALA A 1098 48.78 -18.55 -6.45
CA ALA A 1098 49.49 -18.97 -5.24
C ALA A 1098 48.74 -18.57 -3.95
N LEU A 1099 48.21 -17.34 -3.88
CA LEU A 1099 47.41 -16.84 -2.76
C LEU A 1099 46.08 -17.58 -2.65
N TRP A 1100 45.40 -17.83 -3.76
CA TRP A 1100 44.16 -18.60 -3.79
C TRP A 1100 44.38 -20.06 -3.35
N SER A 1101 45.37 -20.73 -3.92
CA SER A 1101 45.76 -22.09 -3.51
C SER A 1101 46.15 -22.18 -2.03
N LYS A 1102 46.72 -21.11 -1.45
CA LYS A 1102 47.03 -21.02 -0.02
C LYS A 1102 45.76 -20.84 0.80
N LEU A 1103 44.90 -19.88 0.46
CA LEU A 1103 43.63 -19.61 1.14
C LEU A 1103 42.71 -20.84 1.16
N GLN A 1104 42.59 -21.56 0.05
CA GLN A 1104 41.84 -22.81 0.00
C GLN A 1104 42.35 -23.84 1.03
N ARG A 1105 43.67 -24.05 1.11
CA ARG A 1105 44.27 -24.95 2.11
C ARG A 1105 44.13 -24.45 3.55
N GLU A 1106 44.25 -23.14 3.78
CA GLU A 1106 44.04 -22.53 5.10
C GLU A 1106 42.60 -22.81 5.58
N ASN A 1107 41.59 -22.61 4.72
CA ASN A 1107 40.18 -22.85 5.06
C ASN A 1107 39.86 -24.34 5.31
N HIS A 1108 40.46 -25.26 4.52
CA HIS A 1108 40.30 -26.71 4.73
C HIS A 1108 40.97 -27.20 6.03
N ALA A 1109 42.00 -26.50 6.53
CA ALA A 1109 42.71 -26.85 7.76
C ALA A 1109 42.08 -26.26 9.04
N SER A 1110 41.04 -25.43 8.91
CA SER A 1110 40.22 -24.92 10.01
C SER A 1110 38.84 -25.60 10.12
N ALA A 1111 38.56 -26.58 9.26
CA ALA A 1111 37.28 -27.30 9.17
C ALA A 1111 37.36 -28.78 9.59
N GLY A 1112 38.44 -29.18 10.27
CA GLY A 1112 38.70 -30.54 10.78
C GLY A 1112 39.76 -30.58 11.87
#